data_AF-A0A5C7ING9-F1
#
_entry.id   AF-A0A5C7ING9-F1
#
_cell.length_a   1.000
_cell.length_b   1.000
_cell.length_c   1.000
_cell.angle_alpha   90.00
_cell.angle_beta   90.00
_cell.angle_gamma   90.00
#
_symmetry.space_group_name_H-M   'P 1'
#
loop_
_entity.id
_entity.type
_entity.pdbx_description
1 polymer ?
#
loop_
_entity_poly.entity_id
_entity_poly.type
_entity_poly.pdbx_seq_one_letter_code
_entity_poly.pdbx_strand_id
1 'polypeptide(L)'
;MKLQLGRKLCVVISSPSLAKQVLNDHDAIFANRDPTVAAIASTYGGVDILWSPSDPEWRKLRKILVQEMICKTSLDACYALRRHEVRKMVKEVYAKVGSSINIGEQMFITILNVIMSMSWGSSLNGEDRSRVGIQFRQVVDEFIELWGAPNMSDLFPVLARFDLQGIESKMKKLSSWFDRIFKSVIDSRMKDDQAGSNRDFLEILLELKQQGELSMNQVKALLLDTFLGGTHTSSTTIEWLMVELLQHPETMEKACKELEEVVGKDNTVEEFHISKLHYLDAILKETLRLHPSAPLLVPRSPCTTQTISEYTILKGSRVLFNVWAMQRDPEAWENPMEFQPERFLRDAGKGDFQGNNYSFLPFGSGRRVCPGIPLAEKMILYVVSTLLHSFEWSLPQGTTLDLSEKFGLVSKMQQPLIAIPIAKASRGAPNVSDLFPVLARFDLQGVESKVKKLSSWFDKMFESLIDSRTKDQQAGGEKKEEKGSNKDFLQILLDDNTSLSINQVKALLLIMRKAFKELEEVVGKDNIVEEFHISKLHYLDAILKEALRLHPALPLLVPRSPCTAQTISEYTILKGSRVLFNVWAMQRDPEAWENPLEFQPERFMRDAGKGEYRGNNFNYLPFGSGRRICPGISLAKKMILYVVSTLLHSFEWNIPHGTTLDLIEKFGLVTKMQEPLIAIPNAKYSSSDHYL
;
A
#
# COMPACT_ATOMS: atom_id res chain seq x y z
N MET A 1 -26.93 -12.48 -8.36
CA MET A 1 -26.07 -13.44 -9.10
C MET A 1 -25.64 -14.59 -8.18
N LYS A 2 -25.59 -15.83 -8.68
CA LYS A 2 -25.11 -17.02 -7.95
C LYS A 2 -23.83 -17.55 -8.61
N LEU A 3 -22.76 -17.72 -7.83
CA LEU A 3 -21.44 -18.18 -8.27
C LEU A 3 -21.00 -19.37 -7.41
N GLN A 4 -20.45 -20.40 -8.04
CA GLN A 4 -19.82 -21.51 -7.32
C GLN A 4 -18.30 -21.35 -7.37
N LEU A 5 -17.69 -20.94 -6.26
CA LEU A 5 -16.25 -20.75 -6.14
C LEU A 5 -15.64 -21.95 -5.43
N GLY A 6 -15.14 -22.92 -6.21
CA GLY A 6 -14.72 -24.21 -5.66
C GLY A 6 -15.87 -24.90 -4.93
N ARG A 7 -15.72 -25.20 -3.63
CA ARG A 7 -16.80 -25.77 -2.79
C ARG A 7 -17.67 -24.71 -2.12
N LYS A 8 -17.33 -23.43 -2.21
CA LYS A 8 -18.08 -22.34 -1.58
C LYS A 8 -19.13 -21.78 -2.55
N LEU A 9 -20.38 -21.81 -2.13
CA LEU A 9 -21.45 -21.09 -2.81
C LEU A 9 -21.34 -19.59 -2.47
N CYS A 10 -21.26 -18.74 -3.49
CA CYS A 10 -21.21 -17.29 -3.37
C CYS A 10 -22.43 -16.64 -4.03
N VAL A 11 -23.07 -15.71 -3.34
CA VAL A 11 -24.21 -14.94 -3.82
C VAL A 11 -23.80 -13.47 -3.84
N VAL A 12 -24.02 -12.79 -4.96
CA VAL A 12 -23.79 -11.35 -5.09
C VAL A 12 -25.13 -10.66 -5.21
N ILE A 13 -25.40 -9.76 -4.27
CA ILE A 13 -26.58 -8.90 -4.20
C ILE A 13 -26.20 -7.54 -4.78
N SER A 14 -26.96 -7.06 -5.77
CA SER A 14 -26.69 -5.81 -6.47
C SER A 14 -27.94 -4.95 -6.64
N SER A 15 -29.00 -5.24 -5.87
CA SER A 15 -30.27 -4.51 -5.88
C SER A 15 -30.56 -3.98 -4.48
N PRO A 16 -30.92 -2.69 -4.33
CA PRO A 16 -31.29 -2.10 -3.04
C PRO A 16 -32.44 -2.84 -2.33
N SER A 17 -33.44 -3.32 -3.07
CA SER A 17 -34.60 -4.02 -2.49
C SER A 17 -34.23 -5.37 -1.88
N LEU A 18 -33.38 -6.14 -2.56
CA LEU A 18 -32.84 -7.40 -2.04
C LEU A 18 -31.85 -7.14 -0.89
N ALA A 19 -31.04 -6.08 -0.98
CA ALA A 19 -30.15 -5.68 0.10
C ALA A 19 -30.93 -5.34 1.37
N LYS A 20 -32.07 -4.65 1.28
CA LYS A 20 -32.99 -4.41 2.40
C LYS A 20 -33.46 -5.70 3.05
N GLN A 21 -33.96 -6.65 2.27
CA GLN A 21 -34.44 -7.93 2.84
C GLN A 21 -33.35 -8.65 3.62
N VAL A 22 -32.11 -8.61 3.13
CA VAL A 22 -30.99 -9.31 3.77
C VAL A 22 -30.40 -8.55 4.96
N LEU A 23 -30.24 -7.23 4.85
CA LEU A 23 -29.57 -6.37 5.85
C LEU A 23 -30.52 -5.80 6.91
N ASN A 24 -31.84 -5.91 6.71
CA ASN A 24 -32.86 -5.44 7.64
C ASN A 24 -33.79 -6.58 8.05
N ASP A 25 -34.61 -7.06 7.12
CA ASP A 25 -35.70 -7.99 7.42
C ASP A 25 -35.17 -9.34 7.96
N HIS A 26 -34.02 -9.79 7.45
CA HIS A 26 -33.31 -11.01 7.85
C HIS A 26 -31.92 -10.76 8.44
N ASP A 27 -31.62 -9.55 8.93
CA ASP A 27 -30.28 -9.14 9.38
C ASP A 27 -29.63 -10.13 10.36
N ALA A 28 -30.38 -10.62 11.35
CA ALA A 28 -29.85 -11.57 12.33
C ALA A 28 -29.36 -12.89 11.70
N ILE A 29 -29.98 -13.34 10.61
CA ILE A 29 -29.57 -14.55 9.89
C ILE A 29 -28.25 -14.30 9.15
N PHE A 30 -28.12 -13.14 8.50
CA PHE A 30 -26.98 -12.76 7.67
C PHE A 30 -25.92 -11.94 8.42
N ALA A 31 -25.98 -11.89 9.74
CA ALA A 31 -25.01 -11.18 10.57
C ALA A 31 -23.68 -11.92 10.74
N ASN A 32 -23.58 -13.21 10.37
CA ASN A 32 -22.31 -13.94 10.43
C ASN A 32 -21.36 -13.55 9.28
N ARG A 33 -20.09 -13.93 9.44
CA ARG A 33 -19.02 -13.76 8.45
C ARG A 33 -18.63 -15.11 7.84
N ASP A 34 -17.91 -15.04 6.73
CA ASP A 34 -17.21 -16.17 6.12
C ASP A 34 -15.70 -15.93 6.23
N PRO A 35 -15.10 -16.09 7.43
CA PRO A 35 -13.70 -15.72 7.66
C PRO A 35 -12.76 -16.57 6.81
N THR A 36 -11.76 -15.92 6.22
CA THR A 36 -10.70 -16.59 5.45
C THR A 36 -9.64 -17.16 6.39
N VAL A 37 -8.83 -18.09 5.89
CA VAL A 37 -7.64 -18.59 6.60
C VAL A 37 -6.71 -17.42 6.98
N ALA A 38 -6.55 -16.43 6.09
CA ALA A 38 -5.81 -15.21 6.39
C ALA A 38 -6.42 -14.46 7.58
N ALA A 39 -7.74 -14.21 7.56
CA ALA A 39 -8.42 -13.53 8.66
C ALA A 39 -8.16 -14.21 10.01
N ILE A 40 -8.42 -15.51 10.10
CA ILE A 40 -8.23 -16.30 11.33
C ILE A 40 -6.77 -16.25 11.81
N ALA A 41 -5.80 -16.35 10.89
CA ALA A 41 -4.38 -16.30 11.21
C ALA A 41 -3.93 -14.94 11.78
N SER A 42 -4.57 -13.85 11.38
CA SER A 42 -4.22 -12.51 11.83
C SER A 42 -4.96 -12.02 13.08
N THR A 43 -6.18 -12.49 13.30
CA THR A 43 -7.07 -11.92 14.33
C THR A 43 -7.19 -12.81 15.57
N TYR A 44 -6.06 -13.40 15.96
CA TYR A 44 -5.92 -14.20 17.18
C TYR A 44 -6.94 -15.35 17.27
N GLY A 45 -7.23 -15.99 16.13
CA GLY A 45 -8.22 -17.05 16.02
C GLY A 45 -9.64 -16.58 15.68
N GLY A 46 -9.81 -15.34 15.22
CA GLY A 46 -11.13 -14.79 14.91
C GLY A 46 -11.87 -14.33 16.15
N VAL A 47 -11.19 -13.62 17.05
CA VAL A 47 -11.76 -13.02 18.29
C VAL A 47 -11.86 -11.49 18.20
N ASP A 48 -11.96 -10.98 16.98
CA ASP A 48 -12.05 -9.57 16.60
C ASP A 48 -13.49 -9.11 16.32
N ILE A 49 -13.70 -7.86 15.89
CA ILE A 49 -15.03 -7.33 15.52
C ILE A 49 -15.38 -7.64 14.08
N LEU A 50 -14.38 -7.64 13.19
CA LEU A 50 -14.59 -7.75 11.75
C LEU A 50 -15.04 -9.15 11.32
N TRP A 51 -14.36 -10.20 11.79
CA TRP A 51 -14.45 -11.58 11.31
C TRP A 51 -15.19 -12.54 12.26
N SER A 52 -15.29 -12.24 13.55
CA SER A 52 -15.99 -13.09 14.52
C SER A 52 -17.46 -13.33 14.12
N PRO A 53 -18.05 -14.50 14.44
CA PRO A 53 -19.48 -14.76 14.25
C PRO A 53 -20.35 -13.81 15.10
N SER A 54 -21.62 -13.63 14.72
CA SER A 54 -22.56 -12.72 15.41
C SER A 54 -23.17 -13.38 16.65
N ASP A 55 -22.33 -13.70 17.63
CA ASP A 55 -22.70 -14.34 18.90
C ASP A 55 -22.78 -13.32 20.06
N PRO A 56 -23.09 -13.73 21.30
CA PRO A 56 -23.08 -12.82 22.45
C PRO A 56 -21.73 -12.15 22.70
N GLU A 57 -20.61 -12.83 22.43
CA GLU A 57 -19.27 -12.32 22.71
C GLU A 57 -18.87 -11.24 21.71
N TRP A 58 -19.16 -11.44 20.42
CA TRP A 58 -19.01 -10.40 19.42
C TRP A 58 -19.88 -9.17 19.73
N ARG A 59 -21.12 -9.37 20.21
CA ARG A 59 -21.98 -8.26 20.65
C ARG A 59 -21.39 -7.48 21.82
N LYS A 60 -20.78 -8.19 22.78
CA LYS A 60 -20.04 -7.59 23.90
C LYS A 60 -18.87 -6.74 23.39
N LEU A 61 -18.00 -7.31 22.56
CA LEU A 61 -16.86 -6.59 21.99
C LEU A 61 -17.31 -5.37 21.19
N ARG A 62 -18.36 -5.50 20.37
CA ARG A 62 -18.92 -4.38 19.60
C ARG A 62 -19.47 -3.28 20.50
N LYS A 63 -20.15 -3.65 21.60
CA LYS A 63 -20.64 -2.70 22.59
C LYS A 63 -19.48 -1.94 23.22
N ILE A 64 -18.40 -2.62 23.61
CA ILE A 64 -17.18 -1.99 24.15
C ILE A 64 -16.60 -1.00 23.15
N LEU A 65 -16.37 -1.43 21.90
CA LEU A 65 -15.82 -0.55 20.85
C LEU A 65 -16.68 0.72 20.67
N VAL A 66 -18.01 0.57 20.56
CA VAL A 66 -18.90 1.71 20.28
C VAL A 66 -19.10 2.60 21.51
N GLN A 67 -19.23 2.04 22.71
CA GLN A 67 -19.59 2.80 23.92
C GLN A 67 -18.37 3.37 24.66
N GLU A 68 -17.22 2.70 24.59
CA GLU A 68 -16.02 3.12 25.33
C GLU A 68 -14.98 3.81 24.43
N MET A 69 -14.82 3.37 23.17
CA MET A 69 -13.77 3.89 22.28
C MET A 69 -14.29 4.91 21.24
N ILE A 70 -15.34 4.57 20.50
CA ILE A 70 -15.84 5.41 19.38
C ILE A 70 -16.96 6.38 19.80
N CYS A 71 -17.34 6.36 21.08
CA CYS A 71 -18.37 7.27 21.59
C CYS A 71 -17.89 8.72 21.58
N LYS A 72 -18.86 9.66 21.55
CA LYS A 72 -18.58 11.09 21.55
C LYS A 72 -17.62 11.51 22.69
N THR A 73 -17.84 11.03 23.91
CA THR A 73 -17.01 11.37 25.08
C THR A 73 -15.54 10.98 24.87
N SER A 74 -15.29 9.78 24.35
CA SER A 74 -13.93 9.26 24.12
C SER A 74 -13.25 9.98 22.95
N LEU A 75 -14.02 10.23 21.88
CA LEU A 75 -13.53 11.03 20.76
C LEU A 75 -13.22 12.47 21.19
N ASP A 76 -14.05 13.11 22.00
CA ASP A 76 -13.80 14.46 22.50
C ASP A 76 -12.57 14.50 23.43
N ALA A 77 -12.36 13.47 24.26
CA ALA A 77 -11.15 13.34 25.08
C ALA A 77 -9.86 13.23 24.23
N CYS A 78 -9.93 12.59 23.07
CA CYS A 78 -8.82 12.47 22.13
C CYS A 78 -8.64 13.68 21.20
N TYR A 79 -9.45 14.74 21.32
CA TYR A 79 -9.41 15.91 20.42
C TYR A 79 -8.02 16.53 20.28
N ALA A 80 -7.32 16.74 21.39
CA ALA A 80 -6.00 17.37 21.38
C ALA A 80 -4.97 16.57 20.56
N LEU A 81 -5.05 15.24 20.61
CA LEU A 81 -4.19 14.34 19.85
C LEU A 81 -4.45 14.46 18.34
N ARG A 82 -5.72 14.43 17.93
CA ARG A 82 -6.10 14.57 16.52
C ARG A 82 -5.72 15.93 15.96
N ARG A 83 -6.01 16.99 16.69
CA ARG A 83 -5.64 18.36 16.34
C ARG A 83 -4.13 18.53 16.21
N HIS A 84 -3.35 17.90 17.09
CA HIS A 84 -1.89 17.93 17.00
C HIS A 84 -1.40 17.33 15.68
N GLU A 85 -1.87 16.13 15.33
CA GLU A 85 -1.44 15.44 14.10
C GLU A 85 -1.92 16.15 12.82
N VAL A 86 -3.12 16.74 12.82
CA VAL A 86 -3.61 17.55 11.69
C VAL A 86 -2.76 18.81 11.50
N ARG A 87 -2.39 19.50 12.59
CA ARG A 87 -1.49 20.67 12.53
C ARG A 87 -0.09 20.30 12.08
N LYS A 88 0.39 19.13 12.50
CA LYS A 88 1.68 18.59 12.04
C LYS A 88 1.66 18.31 10.54
N MET A 89 0.58 17.72 10.03
CA MET A 89 0.36 17.56 8.58
C MET A 89 0.41 18.89 7.83
N VAL A 90 -0.26 19.94 8.33
CA VAL A 90 -0.21 21.27 7.69
C VAL A 90 1.22 21.79 7.57
N LYS A 91 2.02 21.70 8.64
CA LYS A 91 3.42 22.14 8.63
C LYS A 91 4.24 21.40 7.57
N GLU A 92 3.99 20.12 7.37
CA GLU A 92 4.70 19.29 6.40
C GLU A 92 4.29 19.58 4.97
N VAL A 93 3.00 19.81 4.72
CA VAL A 93 2.51 20.26 3.41
C VAL A 93 3.06 21.65 3.10
N TYR A 94 3.12 22.54 4.10
CA TYR A 94 3.69 23.88 3.95
C TYR A 94 5.18 23.84 3.56
N ALA A 95 5.95 22.92 4.13
CA ALA A 95 7.35 22.70 3.77
C ALA A 95 7.55 22.19 2.32
N LYS A 96 6.47 21.77 1.66
CA LYS A 96 6.45 21.26 0.28
C LYS A 96 5.67 22.16 -0.69
N VAL A 97 5.34 23.39 -0.29
CA VAL A 97 4.64 24.34 -1.16
C VAL A 97 5.42 24.58 -2.45
N GLY A 98 4.72 24.55 -3.58
CA GLY A 98 5.31 24.65 -4.92
C GLY A 98 5.95 23.36 -5.44
N SER A 99 5.99 22.28 -4.64
CA SER A 99 6.50 20.97 -5.06
C SER A 99 5.37 19.93 -5.18
N SER A 100 5.58 18.93 -6.03
CA SER A 100 4.63 17.83 -6.20
C SER A 100 4.62 16.92 -4.96
N ILE A 101 3.43 16.64 -4.42
CA ILE A 101 3.26 15.73 -3.28
C ILE A 101 2.33 14.57 -3.64
N ASN A 102 2.64 13.38 -3.11
CA ASN A 102 1.74 12.23 -3.15
C ASN A 102 0.67 12.37 -2.05
N ILE A 103 -0.56 12.68 -2.45
CA ILE A 103 -1.67 12.93 -1.53
C ILE A 103 -2.04 11.65 -0.78
N GLY A 104 -2.21 10.53 -1.46
CA GLY A 104 -2.54 9.25 -0.81
C GLY A 104 -1.53 8.84 0.26
N GLU A 105 -0.22 9.04 0.01
CA GLU A 105 0.82 8.77 1.01
C GLU A 105 0.78 9.73 2.20
N GLN A 106 0.69 11.02 1.93
CA GLN A 106 0.62 12.02 2.99
C GLN A 106 -0.61 11.80 3.87
N MET A 107 -1.77 11.51 3.27
CA MET A 107 -3.01 11.23 4.00
C MET A 107 -2.95 9.92 4.76
N PHE A 108 -2.33 8.88 4.19
CA PHE A 108 -2.11 7.63 4.90
C PHE A 108 -1.31 7.85 6.18
N ILE A 109 -0.17 8.56 6.11
CA ILE A 109 0.68 8.82 7.27
C ILE A 109 -0.05 9.70 8.30
N THR A 110 -0.80 10.72 7.86
CA THR A 110 -1.58 11.58 8.76
C THR A 110 -2.64 10.80 9.52
N ILE A 111 -3.46 10.01 8.82
CA ILE A 111 -4.50 9.21 9.49
C ILE A 111 -3.87 8.12 10.35
N LEU A 112 -2.80 7.49 9.89
CA LEU A 112 -2.04 6.51 10.67
C LEU A 112 -1.60 7.10 12.02
N ASN A 113 -0.99 8.28 12.00
CA ASN A 113 -0.56 8.98 13.21
C ASN A 113 -1.73 9.32 14.13
N VAL A 114 -2.85 9.79 13.57
CA VAL A 114 -4.08 10.05 14.35
C VAL A 114 -4.55 8.79 15.07
N ILE A 115 -4.65 7.66 14.35
CA ILE A 115 -5.10 6.40 14.94
C ILE A 115 -4.11 5.88 15.98
N MET A 116 -2.79 5.96 15.75
CA MET A 116 -1.78 5.57 16.74
C MET A 116 -1.85 6.41 18.00
N SER A 117 -1.99 7.73 17.85
CA SER A 117 -2.05 8.65 19.00
C SER A 117 -3.31 8.38 19.82
N MET A 118 -4.46 8.17 19.18
CA MET A 118 -5.69 7.77 19.87
C MET A 118 -5.61 6.38 20.51
N SER A 119 -4.83 5.47 19.92
CA SER A 119 -4.73 4.09 20.38
C SER A 119 -3.82 3.97 21.60
N TRP A 120 -2.65 4.60 21.61
CA TRP A 120 -1.66 4.43 22.68
C TRP A 120 -0.75 5.65 22.90
N GLY A 121 -1.17 6.84 22.46
CA GLY A 121 -0.53 8.11 22.80
C GLY A 121 0.81 8.40 22.09
N SER A 122 1.19 7.62 21.07
CA SER A 122 2.41 7.88 20.28
C SER A 122 2.12 8.15 18.80
N SER A 123 3.04 8.82 18.12
CA SER A 123 3.02 9.04 16.68
C SER A 123 4.43 8.95 16.09
N LEU A 124 4.53 8.77 14.77
CA LEU A 124 5.82 8.74 14.08
C LEU A 124 6.44 10.14 14.04
N ASN A 125 7.71 10.27 14.44
CA ASN A 125 8.43 11.55 14.54
C ASN A 125 9.74 11.53 13.72
N GLY A 126 10.21 12.70 13.27
CA GLY A 126 11.53 12.90 12.67
C GLY A 126 11.78 12.13 11.36
N GLU A 127 13.06 11.80 11.10
CA GLU A 127 13.53 11.05 9.93
C GLU A 127 13.01 9.61 9.87
N ASP A 128 12.65 9.02 11.02
CA ASP A 128 12.05 7.69 11.08
C ASP A 128 10.66 7.65 10.42
N ARG A 129 9.95 8.79 10.31
CA ARG A 129 8.57 8.84 9.82
C ARG A 129 8.40 8.43 8.36
N SER A 130 9.29 8.85 7.46
CA SER A 130 9.18 8.50 6.05
C SER A 130 9.46 7.01 5.85
N ARG A 131 10.58 6.50 6.37
CA ARG A 131 10.96 5.09 6.25
C ARG A 131 9.99 4.16 6.99
N VAL A 132 9.67 4.45 8.25
CA VAL A 132 8.78 3.62 9.08
C VAL A 132 7.34 3.77 8.60
N GLY A 133 6.89 4.96 8.22
CA GLY A 133 5.56 5.18 7.64
C GLY A 133 5.34 4.38 6.35
N ILE A 134 6.33 4.34 5.46
CA ILE A 134 6.31 3.50 4.25
C ILE A 134 6.23 2.01 4.61
N GLN A 135 7.03 1.55 5.59
CA GLN A 135 6.96 0.15 6.05
C GLN A 135 5.59 -0.19 6.64
N PHE A 136 5.01 0.69 7.45
CA PHE A 136 3.65 0.53 7.98
C PHE A 136 2.63 0.44 6.85
N ARG A 137 2.72 1.35 5.86
CA ARG A 137 1.82 1.33 4.70
C ARG A 137 1.91 0.03 3.93
N GLN A 138 3.12 -0.44 3.65
CA GLN A 138 3.35 -1.71 2.96
C GLN A 138 2.75 -2.90 3.72
N VAL A 139 2.95 -2.96 5.03
CA VAL A 139 2.39 -4.03 5.87
C VAL A 139 0.86 -3.97 5.89
N VAL A 140 0.26 -2.79 6.06
CA VAL A 140 -1.20 -2.61 6.06
C VAL A 140 -1.81 -2.98 4.70
N ASP A 141 -1.16 -2.56 3.60
CA ASP A 141 -1.56 -2.93 2.24
C ASP A 141 -1.53 -4.44 2.04
N GLU A 142 -0.44 -5.11 2.43
CA GLU A 142 -0.31 -6.57 2.29
C GLU A 142 -1.33 -7.32 3.16
N PHE A 143 -1.67 -6.80 4.35
CA PHE A 143 -2.74 -7.32 5.19
C PHE A 143 -4.09 -7.35 4.48
N ILE A 144 -4.49 -6.19 3.94
CA ILE A 144 -5.78 -6.00 3.28
C ILE A 144 -5.84 -6.81 1.98
N GLU A 145 -4.75 -6.87 1.22
CA GLU A 145 -4.63 -7.70 0.03
C GLU A 145 -4.78 -9.19 0.35
N LEU A 146 -4.12 -9.69 1.39
CA LEU A 146 -4.21 -11.10 1.78
C LEU A 146 -5.60 -11.47 2.34
N TRP A 147 -6.29 -10.56 3.04
CA TRP A 147 -7.68 -10.80 3.46
C TRP A 147 -8.65 -10.94 2.29
N GLY A 148 -8.44 -10.17 1.22
CA GLY A 148 -9.27 -10.20 0.01
C GLY A 148 -8.80 -11.19 -1.07
N ALA A 149 -7.62 -11.80 -0.91
CA ALA A 149 -7.00 -12.61 -1.95
C ALA A 149 -7.80 -13.90 -2.25
N PRO A 150 -7.96 -14.27 -3.53
CA PRO A 150 -8.45 -15.59 -3.90
C PRO A 150 -7.52 -16.68 -3.34
N ASN A 151 -8.05 -17.57 -2.52
CA ASN A 151 -7.26 -18.57 -1.79
C ASN A 151 -7.88 -19.97 -1.91
N MET A 152 -7.09 -20.92 -2.40
CA MET A 152 -7.48 -22.31 -2.56
C MET A 152 -7.80 -22.98 -1.22
N SER A 153 -7.15 -22.57 -0.13
CA SER A 153 -7.46 -23.07 1.22
C SER A 153 -8.89 -22.70 1.65
N ASP A 154 -9.37 -21.52 1.24
CA ASP A 154 -10.73 -21.05 1.55
C ASP A 154 -11.79 -21.68 0.65
N LEU A 155 -11.45 -21.92 -0.63
CA LEU A 155 -12.38 -22.52 -1.61
C LEU A 155 -12.46 -24.04 -1.49
N PHE A 156 -11.39 -24.69 -1.03
CA PHE A 156 -11.28 -26.14 -0.87
C PHE A 156 -10.64 -26.47 0.49
N PRO A 157 -11.43 -26.53 1.58
CA PRO A 157 -10.90 -26.74 2.93
C PRO A 157 -10.03 -27.98 3.12
N VAL A 158 -10.24 -29.03 2.31
CA VAL A 158 -9.39 -30.25 2.31
C VAL A 158 -7.92 -29.93 1.96
N LEU A 159 -7.69 -28.87 1.20
CA LEU A 159 -6.36 -28.41 0.81
C LEU A 159 -5.75 -27.39 1.79
N ALA A 160 -6.51 -26.93 2.79
CA ALA A 160 -6.08 -25.84 3.66
C ALA A 160 -4.77 -26.17 4.41
N ARG A 161 -4.58 -27.43 4.82
CA ARG A 161 -3.36 -27.89 5.51
C ARG A 161 -2.06 -27.69 4.73
N PHE A 162 -2.14 -27.50 3.41
CA PHE A 162 -0.97 -27.37 2.56
C PHE A 162 -0.56 -25.91 2.33
N ASP A 163 -1.42 -24.95 2.66
CA ASP A 163 -1.21 -23.51 2.40
C ASP A 163 -0.59 -23.26 1.00
N LEU A 164 -1.25 -23.79 -0.05
CA LEU A 164 -0.66 -23.89 -1.41
C LEU A 164 -0.19 -22.55 -2.00
N GLN A 165 -0.78 -21.44 -1.55
CA GLN A 165 -0.43 -20.09 -1.99
C GLN A 165 0.43 -19.32 -0.98
N GLY A 166 0.75 -19.95 0.17
CA GLY A 166 1.49 -19.35 1.26
C GLY A 166 0.74 -18.22 1.97
N ILE A 167 -0.58 -18.13 1.83
CA ILE A 167 -1.39 -17.00 2.33
C ILE A 167 -1.41 -17.03 3.85
N GLU A 168 -1.62 -18.20 4.46
CA GLU A 168 -1.61 -18.33 5.91
C GLU A 168 -0.23 -18.01 6.49
N SER A 169 0.83 -18.55 5.88
CA SER A 169 2.21 -18.33 6.30
C SER A 169 2.61 -16.86 6.21
N LYS A 170 2.28 -16.19 5.09
CA LYS A 170 2.53 -14.75 4.92
C LYS A 170 1.76 -13.94 5.97
N MET A 171 0.48 -14.25 6.16
CA MET A 171 -0.33 -13.53 7.14
C MET A 171 0.19 -13.70 8.56
N LYS A 172 0.65 -14.91 8.94
CA LYS A 172 1.30 -15.14 10.24
C LYS A 172 2.56 -14.29 10.42
N LYS A 173 3.36 -14.10 9.37
CA LYS A 173 4.54 -13.22 9.44
C LYS A 173 4.14 -11.77 9.68
N LEU A 174 3.16 -11.26 8.94
CA LEU A 174 2.67 -9.89 9.13
C LEU A 174 2.00 -9.70 10.50
N SER A 175 1.19 -10.66 10.95
CA SER A 175 0.60 -10.67 12.29
C SER A 175 1.64 -10.66 13.40
N SER A 176 2.74 -11.44 13.26
CA SER A 176 3.86 -11.40 14.21
C SER A 176 4.50 -10.02 14.32
N TRP A 177 4.48 -9.23 13.24
CA TRP A 177 5.03 -7.88 13.23
C TRP A 177 4.15 -6.93 14.05
N PHE A 178 2.82 -6.96 13.87
CA PHE A 178 1.90 -6.20 14.73
C PHE A 178 1.91 -6.68 16.17
N ASP A 179 2.01 -7.99 16.42
CA ASP A 179 2.02 -8.54 17.77
C ASP A 179 3.24 -8.02 18.57
N ARG A 180 4.41 -7.87 17.92
CA ARG A 180 5.59 -7.24 18.53
C ARG A 180 5.33 -5.78 18.91
N ILE A 181 4.66 -5.02 18.05
CA ILE A 181 4.31 -3.62 18.33
C ILE A 181 3.36 -3.56 19.52
N PHE A 182 2.25 -4.29 19.48
CA PHE A 182 1.28 -4.28 20.58
C PHE A 182 1.90 -4.74 21.88
N LYS A 183 2.72 -5.80 21.85
CA LYS A 183 3.44 -6.26 23.05
C LYS A 183 4.34 -5.17 23.61
N SER A 184 5.13 -4.51 22.76
CA SER A 184 6.02 -3.43 23.21
C SER A 184 5.24 -2.29 23.87
N VAL A 185 4.14 -1.85 23.26
CA VAL A 185 3.33 -0.74 23.76
C VAL A 185 2.61 -1.13 25.06
N ILE A 186 2.02 -2.34 25.12
CA ILE A 186 1.36 -2.86 26.33
C ILE A 186 2.37 -3.00 27.47
N ASP A 187 3.52 -3.62 27.22
CA ASP A 187 4.57 -3.82 28.24
C ASP A 187 5.11 -2.48 28.75
N SER A 188 5.21 -1.46 27.88
CA SER A 188 5.60 -0.11 28.28
C SER A 188 4.55 0.53 29.19
N ARG A 189 3.25 0.43 28.85
CA ARG A 189 2.16 1.00 29.66
C ARG A 189 2.05 0.32 31.02
N MET A 190 2.23 -1.00 31.07
CA MET A 190 2.17 -1.76 32.32
C MET A 190 3.34 -1.47 33.28
N LYS A 191 4.44 -0.88 32.81
CA LYS A 191 5.63 -0.54 33.62
C LYS A 191 5.65 0.92 34.08
N ASP A 192 4.77 1.77 33.56
CA ASP A 192 4.77 3.20 33.89
C ASP A 192 3.87 3.45 35.10
N ASP A 193 4.45 3.96 36.20
CA ASP A 193 3.72 4.29 37.44
C ASP A 193 2.70 5.44 37.27
N GLN A 194 2.65 6.08 36.09
CA GLN A 194 1.65 7.08 35.70
C GLN A 194 0.43 6.50 34.95
N ALA A 195 0.14 5.21 35.12
CA ALA A 195 -1.12 4.60 34.67
C ALA A 195 -2.32 5.48 35.10
N GLY A 196 -3.14 5.92 34.13
CA GLY A 196 -4.29 6.81 34.36
C GLY A 196 -4.14 8.30 33.99
N SER A 197 -3.01 8.77 33.44
CA SER A 197 -2.87 10.21 33.06
C SER A 197 -3.43 10.59 31.68
N ASN A 198 -3.50 9.65 30.72
CA ASN A 198 -4.06 9.85 29.39
C ASN A 198 -5.13 8.79 29.07
N ARG A 199 -6.35 9.24 28.75
CA ARG A 199 -7.49 8.36 28.44
C ARG A 199 -7.51 7.97 26.96
N ASP A 200 -6.51 7.20 26.53
CA ASP A 200 -6.43 6.60 25.19
C ASP A 200 -7.12 5.22 25.14
N PHE A 201 -7.26 4.65 23.93
CA PHE A 201 -7.96 3.37 23.76
C PHE A 201 -7.26 2.22 24.47
N LEU A 202 -5.93 2.19 24.50
CA LEU A 202 -5.19 1.15 25.19
C LEU A 202 -5.48 1.18 26.69
N GLU A 203 -5.55 2.36 27.32
CA GLU A 203 -5.90 2.48 28.73
C GLU A 203 -7.27 1.86 29.02
N ILE A 204 -8.29 2.27 28.25
CA ILE A 204 -9.65 1.75 28.36
C ILE A 204 -9.68 0.22 28.23
N LEU A 205 -8.96 -0.33 27.26
CA LEU A 205 -8.92 -1.77 27.03
C LEU A 205 -8.17 -2.52 28.15
N LEU A 206 -7.13 -1.94 28.73
CA LEU A 206 -6.38 -2.53 29.85
C LEU A 206 -7.20 -2.49 31.15
N GLU A 207 -7.95 -1.42 31.42
CA GLU A 207 -8.89 -1.35 32.55
C GLU A 207 -9.96 -2.44 32.45
N LEU A 208 -10.61 -2.58 31.29
CA LEU A 208 -11.60 -3.64 31.04
C LEU A 208 -10.98 -5.04 31.16
N LYS A 209 -9.72 -5.21 30.74
CA LYS A 209 -8.98 -6.46 30.93
C LYS A 209 -8.73 -6.76 32.42
N GLN A 210 -8.40 -5.75 33.23
CA GLN A 210 -8.21 -5.91 34.68
C GLN A 210 -9.52 -6.27 35.39
N GLN A 211 -10.65 -5.76 34.91
CA GLN A 211 -11.99 -6.10 35.38
C GLN A 211 -12.46 -7.50 34.96
N GLY A 212 -11.67 -8.23 34.15
CA GLY A 212 -12.03 -9.55 33.64
C GLY A 212 -13.00 -9.52 32.46
N GLU A 213 -13.28 -8.35 31.88
CA GLU A 213 -14.19 -8.19 30.76
C GLU A 213 -13.53 -8.57 29.41
N LEU A 214 -12.21 -8.48 29.31
CA LEU A 214 -11.45 -8.80 28.09
C LEU A 214 -10.27 -9.72 28.36
N SER A 215 -10.01 -10.61 27.41
CA SER A 215 -8.73 -11.32 27.29
C SER A 215 -7.66 -10.47 26.60
N MET A 216 -6.38 -10.79 26.79
CA MET A 216 -5.30 -10.06 26.10
C MET A 216 -5.39 -10.20 24.57
N ASN A 217 -5.85 -11.34 24.05
CA ASN A 217 -6.05 -11.51 22.62
C ASN A 217 -7.17 -10.61 22.09
N GLN A 218 -8.26 -10.43 22.84
CA GLN A 218 -9.32 -9.49 22.47
C GLN A 218 -8.84 -8.03 22.51
N VAL A 219 -8.01 -7.64 23.48
CA VAL A 219 -7.37 -6.31 23.51
C VAL A 219 -6.56 -6.07 22.24
N LYS A 220 -5.67 -7.00 21.88
CA LYS A 220 -4.85 -6.90 20.67
C LYS A 220 -5.68 -6.94 19.38
N ALA A 221 -6.75 -7.74 19.35
CA ALA A 221 -7.67 -7.82 18.22
C ALA A 221 -8.42 -6.51 17.99
N LEU A 222 -8.92 -5.87 19.06
CA LEU A 222 -9.61 -4.58 18.99
C LEU A 222 -8.68 -3.44 18.52
N LEU A 223 -7.42 -3.44 18.97
CA LEU A 223 -6.41 -2.50 18.48
C LEU A 223 -6.13 -2.72 16.99
N LEU A 224 -5.96 -3.98 16.56
CA LEU A 224 -5.72 -4.32 15.16
C LEU A 224 -6.88 -3.88 14.25
N ASP A 225 -8.13 -4.14 14.65
CA ASP A 225 -9.32 -3.75 13.89
C ASP A 225 -9.46 -2.23 13.79
N THR A 226 -9.22 -1.52 14.89
CA THR A 226 -9.26 -0.04 14.90
C THR A 226 -8.18 0.52 13.97
N PHE A 227 -6.99 -0.06 14.01
CA PHE A 227 -5.84 0.36 13.23
C PHE A 227 -6.02 0.14 11.73
N LEU A 228 -6.30 -1.11 11.32
CA LEU A 228 -6.46 -1.49 9.91
C LEU A 228 -7.74 -0.89 9.32
N GLY A 229 -8.83 -0.91 10.09
CA GLY A 229 -10.13 -0.40 9.65
C GLY A 229 -10.18 1.12 9.51
N GLY A 230 -9.49 1.86 10.38
CA GLY A 230 -9.52 3.33 10.40
C GLY A 230 -8.53 4.01 9.45
N THR A 231 -7.39 3.38 9.17
CA THR A 231 -6.29 4.03 8.45
C THR A 231 -6.48 4.05 6.93
N HIS A 232 -6.58 2.87 6.31
CA HIS A 232 -6.52 2.76 4.85
C HIS A 232 -7.82 3.25 4.18
N THR A 233 -8.97 3.00 4.81
CA THR A 233 -10.28 3.43 4.31
C THR A 233 -10.39 4.95 4.27
N SER A 234 -10.11 5.63 5.38
CA SER A 234 -10.21 7.09 5.49
C SER A 234 -9.20 7.81 4.60
N SER A 235 -7.95 7.35 4.55
CA SER A 235 -6.92 7.97 3.70
C SER A 235 -7.24 7.85 2.21
N THR A 236 -7.75 6.69 1.77
CA THR A 236 -8.19 6.48 0.40
C THR A 236 -9.41 7.33 0.05
N THR A 237 -10.37 7.50 0.97
CA THR A 237 -11.52 8.39 0.73
C THR A 237 -11.09 9.85 0.63
N ILE A 238 -10.13 10.31 1.44
CA ILE A 238 -9.60 11.67 1.34
C ILE A 238 -8.91 11.87 -0.02
N GLU A 239 -8.14 10.88 -0.49
CA GLU A 239 -7.48 10.94 -1.81
C GLU A 239 -8.51 11.07 -2.95
N TRP A 240 -9.55 10.23 -2.98
CA TRP A 240 -10.64 10.34 -3.96
C TRP A 240 -11.38 11.66 -3.87
N LEU A 241 -11.63 12.17 -2.66
CA LEU A 241 -12.28 13.45 -2.47
C LEU A 241 -11.45 14.58 -3.09
N MET A 242 -10.13 14.59 -2.85
CA MET A 242 -9.23 15.58 -3.46
C MET A 242 -9.17 15.46 -4.99
N VAL A 243 -9.21 14.23 -5.53
CA VAL A 243 -9.31 13.99 -6.99
C VAL A 243 -10.58 14.63 -7.55
N GLU A 244 -11.72 14.40 -6.92
CA GLU A 244 -13.00 14.92 -7.40
C GLU A 244 -13.06 16.45 -7.32
N LEU A 245 -12.48 17.05 -6.27
CA LEU A 245 -12.37 18.52 -6.18
C LEU A 245 -11.47 19.11 -7.26
N LEU A 246 -10.33 18.48 -7.54
CA LEU A 246 -9.39 18.94 -8.58
C LEU A 246 -9.96 18.78 -10.00
N GLN A 247 -10.82 17.78 -10.22
CA GLN A 247 -11.55 17.61 -11.48
C GLN A 247 -12.73 18.57 -11.64
N HIS A 248 -13.28 19.09 -10.53
CA HIS A 248 -14.46 19.96 -10.53
C HIS A 248 -14.16 21.30 -9.83
N PRO A 249 -13.42 22.23 -10.47
CA PRO A 249 -13.01 23.50 -9.85
C PRO A 249 -14.16 24.33 -9.30
N GLU A 250 -15.32 24.35 -9.97
CA GLU A 250 -16.52 25.06 -9.48
C GLU A 250 -17.03 24.49 -8.14
N THR A 251 -16.96 23.16 -7.98
CA THR A 251 -17.31 22.48 -6.73
C THR A 251 -16.29 22.79 -5.64
N MET A 252 -15.00 22.80 -5.98
CA MET A 252 -13.94 23.20 -5.06
C MET A 252 -14.08 24.65 -4.61
N GLU A 253 -14.42 25.56 -5.51
CA GLU A 253 -14.66 26.98 -5.21
C GLU A 253 -15.82 27.16 -4.22
N LYS A 254 -16.96 26.48 -4.46
CA LYS A 254 -18.10 26.49 -3.53
C LYS A 254 -17.71 25.97 -2.14
N ALA A 255 -16.93 24.88 -2.07
CA ALA A 255 -16.44 24.33 -0.80
C ALA A 255 -15.48 25.30 -0.08
N CYS A 256 -14.57 25.96 -0.81
CA CYS A 256 -13.71 27.00 -0.25
C CYS A 256 -14.51 28.20 0.27
N LYS A 257 -15.56 28.61 -0.44
CA LYS A 257 -16.44 29.70 -0.01
C LYS A 257 -17.18 29.35 1.28
N GLU A 258 -17.75 28.14 1.38
CA GLU A 258 -18.36 27.64 2.62
C GLU A 258 -17.34 27.67 3.79
N LEU A 259 -16.11 27.23 3.56
CA LEU A 259 -15.05 27.27 4.56
C LEU A 259 -14.71 28.71 4.99
N GLU A 260 -14.65 29.66 4.06
CA GLU A 260 -14.43 31.07 4.39
C GLU A 260 -15.57 31.67 5.23
N GLU A 261 -16.82 31.32 4.93
CA GLU A 261 -18.00 31.79 5.66
C GLU A 261 -18.07 31.19 7.08
N VAL A 262 -17.76 29.90 7.23
CA VAL A 262 -17.89 29.19 8.51
C VAL A 262 -16.68 29.40 9.42
N VAL A 263 -15.47 29.37 8.86
CA VAL A 263 -14.22 29.43 9.62
C VAL A 263 -13.68 30.85 9.66
N GLY A 264 -13.82 31.62 8.58
CA GLY A 264 -13.15 32.91 8.40
C GLY A 264 -11.75 32.75 7.81
N LYS A 265 -11.26 33.79 7.14
CA LYS A 265 -9.98 33.78 6.40
C LYS A 265 -8.74 33.67 7.29
N ASP A 266 -8.78 34.31 8.47
CA ASP A 266 -7.63 34.43 9.37
C ASP A 266 -7.65 33.43 10.53
N ASN A 267 -8.61 32.49 10.52
CA ASN A 267 -8.78 31.49 11.57
C ASN A 267 -8.22 30.13 11.15
N THR A 268 -8.05 29.22 12.11
CA THR A 268 -7.69 27.83 11.82
C THR A 268 -8.93 26.95 11.88
N VAL A 269 -9.02 25.98 10.97
CA VAL A 269 -10.04 24.93 11.03
C VAL A 269 -9.90 24.14 12.34
N GLU A 270 -11.03 23.93 13.00
CA GLU A 270 -11.16 23.14 14.23
C GLU A 270 -12.39 22.24 14.11
N GLU A 271 -12.41 21.11 14.82
CA GLU A 271 -13.45 20.07 14.65
C GLU A 271 -14.89 20.56 14.89
N PHE A 272 -15.08 21.60 15.71
CA PHE A 272 -16.41 22.16 15.97
C PHE A 272 -17.00 22.94 14.79
N HIS A 273 -16.19 23.28 13.78
CA HIS A 273 -16.67 23.90 12.54
C HIS A 273 -17.35 22.88 11.62
N ILE A 274 -16.96 21.60 11.71
CA ILE A 274 -17.32 20.56 10.74
C ILE A 274 -18.84 20.36 10.62
N SER A 275 -19.58 20.48 11.72
CA SER A 275 -21.05 20.33 11.70
C SER A 275 -21.79 21.41 10.91
N LYS A 276 -21.10 22.50 10.52
CA LYS A 276 -21.65 23.61 9.72
C LYS A 276 -21.24 23.55 8.25
N LEU A 277 -20.36 22.61 7.87
CA LEU A 277 -19.84 22.46 6.50
C LEU A 277 -20.72 21.50 5.69
N HIS A 278 -21.93 21.95 5.36
CA HIS A 278 -22.96 21.13 4.73
C HIS A 278 -22.62 20.76 3.28
N TYR A 279 -22.00 21.68 2.53
CA TYR A 279 -21.56 21.43 1.16
C TYR A 279 -20.38 20.45 1.15
N LEU A 280 -19.43 20.58 2.07
CA LEU A 280 -18.32 19.62 2.18
C LEU A 280 -18.78 18.22 2.62
N ASP A 281 -19.78 18.14 3.51
CA ASP A 281 -20.45 16.86 3.84
C ASP A 281 -21.14 16.24 2.61
N ALA A 282 -21.81 17.06 1.79
CA ALA A 282 -22.42 16.60 0.54
C ALA A 282 -21.35 16.09 -0.46
N ILE A 283 -20.19 16.75 -0.54
CA ILE A 283 -19.03 16.30 -1.34
C ILE A 283 -18.52 14.95 -0.83
N LEU A 284 -18.39 14.76 0.50
CA LEU A 284 -17.98 13.48 1.08
C LEU A 284 -18.98 12.37 0.72
N LYS A 285 -20.28 12.63 0.82
CA LYS A 285 -21.32 11.67 0.45
C LYS A 285 -21.26 11.28 -1.03
N GLU A 286 -21.07 12.24 -1.93
CA GLU A 286 -20.93 11.97 -3.36
C GLU A 286 -19.63 11.24 -3.69
N THR A 287 -18.55 11.58 -3.00
CA THR A 287 -17.27 10.84 -3.09
C THR A 287 -17.47 9.39 -2.66
N LEU A 288 -18.14 9.12 -1.55
CA LEU A 288 -18.41 7.76 -1.08
C LEU A 288 -19.44 7.00 -1.95
N ARG A 289 -20.32 7.73 -2.66
CA ARG A 289 -21.25 7.15 -3.62
C ARG A 289 -20.49 6.61 -4.83
N LEU A 290 -19.60 7.42 -5.40
CA LEU A 290 -18.80 7.05 -6.57
C LEU A 290 -17.61 6.16 -6.20
N HIS A 291 -16.89 6.43 -5.13
CA HIS A 291 -15.68 5.70 -4.74
C HIS A 291 -15.86 5.03 -3.37
N PRO A 292 -16.78 4.05 -3.24
CA PRO A 292 -16.93 3.33 -1.98
C PRO A 292 -15.64 2.56 -1.69
N SER A 293 -14.99 2.84 -0.55
CA SER A 293 -13.71 2.21 -0.21
C SER A 293 -13.82 0.68 -0.18
N ALA A 294 -14.98 0.12 0.18
CA ALA A 294 -15.26 -1.32 0.15
C ALA A 294 -16.42 -1.64 -0.83
N PRO A 295 -16.17 -1.75 -2.15
CA PRO A 295 -17.22 -1.82 -3.17
C PRO A 295 -18.09 -3.08 -3.09
N LEU A 296 -17.58 -4.18 -2.50
CA LEU A 296 -18.35 -5.42 -2.26
C LEU A 296 -18.76 -5.63 -0.80
N LEU A 297 -18.47 -4.66 0.07
CA LEU A 297 -18.44 -4.79 1.53
C LEU A 297 -17.63 -6.02 1.99
N VAL A 298 -17.54 -6.20 3.31
CA VAL A 298 -16.97 -7.43 3.88
C VAL A 298 -18.01 -8.55 3.75
N PRO A 299 -17.64 -9.77 3.31
CA PRO A 299 -18.60 -10.84 3.07
C PRO A 299 -19.45 -11.19 4.31
N ARG A 300 -20.73 -11.49 4.08
CA ARG A 300 -21.64 -12.06 5.09
C ARG A 300 -21.83 -13.56 4.86
N SER A 301 -22.33 -14.25 5.86
CA SER A 301 -22.70 -15.65 5.79
C SER A 301 -23.99 -15.90 6.57
N PRO A 302 -24.99 -16.60 6.01
CA PRO A 302 -26.22 -16.88 6.72
C PRO A 302 -26.04 -18.05 7.69
N CYS A 303 -26.54 -17.91 8.92
CA CYS A 303 -26.48 -18.97 9.94
C CYS A 303 -27.51 -20.08 9.71
N THR A 304 -28.56 -19.82 8.92
CA THR A 304 -29.61 -20.75 8.49
C THR A 304 -29.93 -20.53 7.01
N THR A 305 -30.49 -21.54 6.34
CA THR A 305 -30.97 -21.38 4.95
C THR A 305 -32.19 -20.47 4.96
N GLN A 306 -32.21 -19.47 4.08
CA GLN A 306 -33.27 -18.46 4.02
C GLN A 306 -33.66 -18.17 2.57
N THR A 307 -34.96 -18.02 2.33
CA THR A 307 -35.47 -17.53 1.04
C THR A 307 -35.57 -16.01 1.09
N ILE A 308 -34.97 -15.35 0.09
CA ILE A 308 -34.99 -13.89 -0.11
C ILE A 308 -35.68 -13.65 -1.46
N SER A 309 -36.84 -12.99 -1.44
CA SER A 309 -37.74 -12.95 -2.59
C SER A 309 -38.03 -14.36 -3.13
N GLU A 310 -37.70 -14.66 -4.37
CA GLU A 310 -37.84 -15.98 -5.01
C GLU A 310 -36.58 -16.87 -4.91
N TYR A 311 -35.50 -16.39 -4.28
CA TYR A 311 -34.21 -17.11 -4.24
C TYR A 311 -33.91 -17.74 -2.88
N THR A 312 -33.55 -19.01 -2.86
CA THR A 312 -33.06 -19.67 -1.65
C THR A 312 -31.54 -19.52 -1.52
N ILE A 313 -31.10 -18.91 -0.41
CA ILE A 313 -29.69 -18.79 -0.02
C ILE A 313 -29.40 -19.83 1.07
N LEU A 314 -28.47 -20.75 0.79
CA LEU A 314 -28.13 -21.84 1.69
C LEU A 314 -27.30 -21.35 2.89
N LYS A 315 -27.50 -21.95 4.06
CA LYS A 315 -26.65 -21.77 5.25
C LYS A 315 -25.16 -21.87 4.88
N GLY A 316 -24.35 -20.94 5.40
CA GLY A 316 -22.90 -20.95 5.21
C GLY A 316 -22.42 -20.46 3.83
N SER A 317 -23.32 -20.03 2.95
CA SER A 317 -22.95 -19.39 1.69
C SER A 317 -22.24 -18.06 1.93
N ARG A 318 -21.32 -17.68 1.04
CA ARG A 318 -20.74 -16.34 1.01
C ARG A 318 -21.72 -15.37 0.37
N VAL A 319 -22.02 -14.26 1.02
CA VAL A 319 -22.92 -13.21 0.49
C VAL A 319 -22.13 -11.91 0.37
N LEU A 320 -22.04 -11.38 -0.85
CA LEU A 320 -21.38 -10.12 -1.19
C LEU A 320 -22.44 -9.08 -1.58
N PHE A 321 -22.19 -7.82 -1.23
CA PHE A 321 -23.08 -6.71 -1.56
C PHE A 321 -22.35 -5.77 -2.50
N ASN A 322 -22.75 -5.75 -3.77
CA ASN A 322 -22.15 -4.88 -4.77
C ASN A 322 -22.64 -3.44 -4.59
N VAL A 323 -22.10 -2.77 -3.58
CA VAL A 323 -22.40 -1.37 -3.25
C VAL A 323 -22.00 -0.46 -4.39
N TRP A 324 -20.89 -0.75 -5.07
CA TRP A 324 -20.46 0.01 -6.26
C TRP A 324 -21.57 0.07 -7.32
N ALA A 325 -22.23 -1.06 -7.60
CA ALA A 325 -23.33 -1.10 -8.56
C ALA A 325 -24.60 -0.44 -8.01
N MET A 326 -24.99 -0.71 -6.77
CA MET A 326 -26.21 -0.14 -6.17
C MET A 326 -26.15 1.39 -6.07
N GLN A 327 -24.97 1.95 -5.79
CA GLN A 327 -24.75 3.40 -5.71
C GLN A 327 -24.66 4.09 -7.08
N ARG A 328 -24.72 3.31 -8.16
CA ARG A 328 -24.73 3.76 -9.56
C ARG A 328 -25.96 3.28 -10.33
N ASP A 329 -26.94 2.76 -9.62
CA ASP A 329 -28.17 2.27 -10.24
C ASP A 329 -28.96 3.46 -10.82
N PRO A 330 -29.20 3.53 -12.15
CA PRO A 330 -29.96 4.61 -12.75
C PRO A 330 -31.42 4.67 -12.27
N GLU A 331 -31.96 3.60 -11.70
CA GLU A 331 -33.29 3.63 -11.07
C GLU A 331 -33.29 4.38 -9.74
N ALA A 332 -32.16 4.46 -9.05
CA ALA A 332 -32.01 5.15 -7.76
C ALA A 332 -31.33 6.52 -7.87
N TRP A 333 -30.47 6.72 -8.87
CA TRP A 333 -29.61 7.89 -9.01
C TRP A 333 -29.71 8.51 -10.40
N GLU A 334 -30.17 9.77 -10.46
CA GLU A 334 -30.10 10.59 -11.67
C GLU A 334 -28.64 10.90 -12.03
N ASN A 335 -28.27 10.71 -13.30
CA ASN A 335 -26.91 10.81 -13.81
C ASN A 335 -25.90 10.07 -12.90
N PRO A 336 -26.00 8.73 -12.79
CA PRO A 336 -25.32 7.97 -11.74
C PRO A 336 -23.80 8.00 -11.83
N MET A 337 -23.24 8.40 -12.98
CA MET A 337 -21.79 8.48 -13.19
C MET A 337 -21.24 9.90 -12.99
N GLU A 338 -22.09 10.92 -12.86
CA GLU A 338 -21.66 12.30 -12.67
C GLU A 338 -21.46 12.61 -11.18
N PHE A 339 -20.39 13.36 -10.87
CA PHE A 339 -20.11 13.87 -9.53
C PHE A 339 -20.98 15.11 -9.27
N GLN A 340 -22.09 14.94 -8.54
CA GLN A 340 -23.02 16.02 -8.22
C GLN A 340 -23.37 16.06 -6.71
N PRO A 341 -22.55 16.72 -5.87
CA PRO A 341 -22.81 16.85 -4.43
C PRO A 341 -24.19 17.44 -4.11
N GLU A 342 -24.72 18.32 -4.95
CA GLU A 342 -26.00 19.00 -4.74
C GLU A 342 -27.18 18.04 -4.54
N ARG A 343 -27.09 16.78 -5.00
CA ARG A 343 -28.13 15.78 -4.77
C ARG A 343 -28.38 15.49 -3.28
N PHE A 344 -27.34 15.59 -2.44
CA PHE A 344 -27.44 15.38 -1.00
C PHE A 344 -27.90 16.63 -0.24
N LEU A 345 -27.85 17.80 -0.87
CA LEU A 345 -28.42 19.04 -0.32
C LEU A 345 -29.92 19.12 -0.64
N ARG A 346 -30.32 18.70 -1.84
CA ARG A 346 -31.73 18.65 -2.24
C ARG A 346 -32.54 17.63 -1.43
N ASP A 347 -31.90 16.50 -1.10
CA ASP A 347 -32.52 15.43 -0.32
C ASP A 347 -31.50 14.85 0.67
N ALA A 348 -31.46 15.43 1.87
CA ALA A 348 -30.59 14.98 2.94
C ALA A 348 -30.85 13.51 3.35
N GLY A 349 -32.08 13.01 3.13
CA GLY A 349 -32.47 11.64 3.42
C GLY A 349 -31.79 10.61 2.52
N LYS A 350 -31.25 11.01 1.36
CA LYS A 350 -30.48 10.11 0.48
C LYS A 350 -29.11 9.75 1.03
N GLY A 351 -28.53 10.60 1.88
CA GLY A 351 -27.14 10.49 2.35
C GLY A 351 -27.01 10.09 3.81
N ASP A 352 -27.63 8.98 4.22
CA ASP A 352 -27.53 8.45 5.58
C ASP A 352 -26.41 7.40 5.71
N PHE A 353 -25.38 7.69 6.53
CA PHE A 353 -24.31 6.74 6.83
C PHE A 353 -24.73 5.59 7.75
N GLN A 354 -25.87 5.68 8.44
CA GLN A 354 -26.38 4.61 9.31
C GLN A 354 -26.96 3.42 8.52
N GLY A 355 -27.05 3.54 7.18
CA GLY A 355 -27.41 2.44 6.29
C GLY A 355 -28.92 2.17 6.23
N ASN A 356 -29.76 3.18 6.46
CA ASN A 356 -31.22 3.05 6.28
C ASN A 356 -31.65 3.22 4.81
N ASN A 357 -30.80 3.82 3.97
CA ASN A 357 -31.00 3.90 2.52
C ASN A 357 -30.19 2.81 1.80
N TYR A 358 -30.87 1.79 1.25
CA TYR A 358 -30.19 0.65 0.61
C TYR A 358 -29.60 0.95 -0.77
N SER A 359 -29.86 2.14 -1.32
CA SER A 359 -29.20 2.64 -2.52
C SER A 359 -27.91 3.42 -2.20
N PHE A 360 -27.62 3.67 -0.92
CA PHE A 360 -26.43 4.36 -0.41
C PHE A 360 -25.86 3.63 0.82
N LEU A 361 -24.89 2.75 0.61
CA LEU A 361 -24.36 1.85 1.66
C LEU A 361 -22.84 1.92 1.82
N PRO A 362 -22.21 3.10 1.88
CA PRO A 362 -20.75 3.22 1.92
C PRO A 362 -20.13 2.60 3.18
N PHE A 363 -20.91 2.52 4.26
CA PHE A 363 -20.51 1.92 5.55
C PHE A 363 -21.27 0.60 5.87
N GLY A 364 -22.02 0.07 4.90
CA GLY A 364 -22.90 -1.07 5.09
C GLY A 364 -24.17 -0.73 5.89
N SER A 365 -24.85 -1.77 6.42
CA SER A 365 -26.11 -1.64 7.17
C SER A 365 -26.30 -2.82 8.16
N GLY A 366 -27.31 -2.69 9.01
CA GLY A 366 -27.74 -3.70 9.99
C GLY A 366 -26.72 -3.91 11.11
N ARG A 367 -26.73 -5.11 11.72
CA ARG A 367 -25.84 -5.43 12.86
C ARG A 367 -24.35 -5.20 12.59
N ARG A 368 -23.87 -5.35 11.35
CA ARG A 368 -22.46 -5.08 10.98
C ARG A 368 -22.24 -3.75 10.26
N VAL A 369 -23.12 -2.76 10.43
CA VAL A 369 -22.80 -1.39 10.02
C VAL A 369 -21.47 -0.96 10.64
N CYS A 370 -20.66 -0.18 9.92
CA CYS A 370 -19.34 0.24 10.39
C CYS A 370 -19.46 0.93 11.77
N PRO A 371 -18.74 0.46 12.82
CA PRO A 371 -18.75 1.13 14.11
C PRO A 371 -17.93 2.43 14.09
N GLY A 372 -17.04 2.61 13.11
CA GLY A 372 -16.12 3.73 12.99
C GLY A 372 -16.68 4.98 12.31
N ILE A 373 -17.96 5.01 11.91
CA ILE A 373 -18.59 6.14 11.20
C ILE A 373 -18.29 7.49 11.89
N PRO A 374 -18.51 7.65 13.21
CA PRO A 374 -18.32 8.95 13.87
C PRO A 374 -16.89 9.47 13.79
N LEU A 375 -15.90 8.57 13.79
CA LEU A 375 -14.49 8.95 13.66
C LEU A 375 -14.13 9.23 12.19
N ALA A 376 -14.57 8.38 11.26
CA ALA A 376 -14.28 8.51 9.83
C ALA A 376 -14.82 9.82 9.26
N GLU A 377 -16.11 10.11 9.46
CA GLU A 377 -16.77 11.33 9.00
C GLU A 377 -16.05 12.58 9.53
N LYS A 378 -15.83 12.63 10.84
CA LYS A 378 -15.12 13.72 11.51
C LYS A 378 -13.71 13.92 10.95
N MET A 379 -12.93 12.85 10.80
CA MET A 379 -11.53 12.98 10.36
C MET A 379 -11.37 13.28 8.89
N ILE A 380 -12.19 12.69 8.02
CA ILE A 380 -12.14 12.96 6.59
C ILE A 380 -12.48 14.44 6.36
N LEU A 381 -13.59 14.93 6.93
CA LEU A 381 -13.98 16.33 6.80
C LEU A 381 -12.98 17.26 7.46
N TYR A 382 -12.44 16.92 8.65
CA TYR A 382 -11.46 17.79 9.31
C TYR A 382 -10.19 17.95 8.50
N VAL A 383 -9.62 16.86 8.00
CA VAL A 383 -8.40 16.88 7.18
C VAL A 383 -8.62 17.65 5.88
N VAL A 384 -9.70 17.34 5.13
CA VAL A 384 -9.99 18.02 3.86
C VAL A 384 -10.25 19.50 4.07
N SER A 385 -11.07 19.86 5.07
CA SER A 385 -11.32 21.26 5.42
C SER A 385 -10.03 22.00 5.69
N THR A 386 -9.13 21.41 6.47
CA THR A 386 -7.81 21.99 6.77
C THR A 386 -6.96 22.16 5.51
N LEU A 387 -6.92 21.17 4.61
CA LEU A 387 -6.16 21.24 3.35
C LEU A 387 -6.69 22.35 2.43
N LEU A 388 -8.01 22.44 2.24
CA LEU A 388 -8.65 23.44 1.38
C LEU A 388 -8.60 24.86 1.96
N HIS A 389 -8.63 24.97 3.30
CA HIS A 389 -8.53 26.26 3.98
C HIS A 389 -7.10 26.80 3.97
N SER A 390 -6.10 25.92 4.12
CA SER A 390 -4.69 26.30 4.21
C SER A 390 -3.99 26.49 2.86
N PHE A 391 -4.45 25.80 1.80
CA PHE A 391 -3.76 25.75 0.52
C PHE A 391 -4.72 25.90 -0.67
N GLU A 392 -4.21 26.47 -1.74
CA GLU A 392 -4.70 26.25 -3.09
C GLU A 392 -4.04 24.98 -3.65
N TRP A 393 -4.74 24.26 -4.52
CA TRP A 393 -4.26 23.00 -5.07
C TRP A 393 -4.31 23.02 -6.58
N SER A 394 -3.24 22.53 -7.20
CA SER A 394 -3.16 22.39 -8.66
C SER A 394 -2.55 21.04 -9.02
N LEU A 395 -2.84 20.57 -10.22
CA LEU A 395 -2.17 19.41 -10.80
C LEU A 395 -0.87 19.87 -11.48
N PRO A 396 0.18 19.02 -11.52
CA PRO A 396 1.36 19.32 -12.34
C PRO A 396 0.96 19.56 -13.80
N GLN A 397 1.69 20.44 -14.49
CA GLN A 397 1.34 20.85 -15.85
C GLN A 397 1.27 19.64 -16.81
N GLY A 398 0.22 19.59 -17.64
CA GLY A 398 0.00 18.48 -18.59
C GLY A 398 -0.48 17.17 -17.97
N THR A 399 -0.76 17.13 -16.65
CA THR A 399 -1.25 15.91 -15.99
C THR A 399 -2.67 15.57 -16.42
N THR A 400 -2.87 14.34 -16.89
CA THR A 400 -4.20 13.72 -17.00
C THR A 400 -4.33 12.71 -15.87
N LEU A 401 -5.37 12.82 -15.05
CA LEU A 401 -5.60 11.92 -13.92
C LEU A 401 -6.07 10.54 -14.42
N ASP A 402 -5.40 9.48 -13.97
CA ASP A 402 -5.84 8.09 -14.14
C ASP A 402 -6.79 7.72 -12.99
N LEU A 403 -8.08 7.60 -13.31
CA LEU A 403 -9.12 7.25 -12.36
C LEU A 403 -9.31 5.73 -12.22
N SER A 404 -8.39 4.92 -12.73
CA SER A 404 -8.47 3.48 -12.58
C SER A 404 -8.26 3.05 -11.12
N GLU A 405 -9.01 2.03 -10.71
CA GLU A 405 -9.03 1.50 -9.35
C GLU A 405 -8.29 0.16 -9.28
N LYS A 406 -7.44 0.00 -8.27
CA LYS A 406 -6.95 -1.31 -7.84
C LYS A 406 -8.02 -1.95 -6.95
N PHE A 407 -8.72 -2.92 -7.50
CA PHE A 407 -9.75 -3.67 -6.78
C PHE A 407 -9.17 -4.55 -5.66
N GLY A 408 -9.84 -4.56 -4.50
CA GLY A 408 -9.48 -5.36 -3.34
C GLY A 408 -10.56 -5.30 -2.26
N LEU A 409 -10.25 -5.78 -1.05
CA LEU A 409 -11.14 -5.58 0.12
C LEU A 409 -11.34 -4.09 0.40
N VAL A 410 -10.28 -3.29 0.24
CA VAL A 410 -10.33 -1.84 0.08
C VAL A 410 -9.88 -1.51 -1.35
N SER A 411 -10.70 -0.78 -2.09
CA SER A 411 -10.35 -0.28 -3.42
C SER A 411 -9.66 1.07 -3.31
N LYS A 412 -8.54 1.21 -4.01
CA LYS A 412 -7.70 2.42 -4.01
C LYS A 412 -7.36 2.81 -5.43
N MET A 413 -6.88 4.04 -5.62
CA MET A 413 -6.38 4.46 -6.93
C MET A 413 -5.22 3.56 -7.38
N GLN A 414 -5.21 3.23 -8.66
CA GLN A 414 -4.12 2.49 -9.29
C GLN A 414 -2.85 3.35 -9.35
N GLN A 415 -3.01 4.64 -9.69
CA GLN A 415 -1.96 5.65 -9.63
C GLN A 415 -2.29 6.66 -8.53
N PRO A 416 -1.34 6.96 -7.62
CA PRO A 416 -1.59 7.92 -6.56
C PRO A 416 -1.83 9.33 -7.12
N LEU A 417 -2.65 10.12 -6.42
CA LEU A 417 -2.83 11.53 -6.76
C LEU A 417 -1.54 12.29 -6.43
N ILE A 418 -0.95 12.90 -7.46
CA ILE A 418 0.13 13.89 -7.33
C ILE A 418 -0.46 15.28 -7.51
N ALA A 419 -0.35 16.12 -6.49
CA ALA A 419 -0.84 17.50 -6.52
C ALA A 419 0.20 18.46 -5.94
N ILE A 420 0.10 19.74 -6.31
CA ILE A 420 0.99 20.80 -5.86
C ILE A 420 0.21 21.73 -4.93
N PRO A 421 0.58 21.82 -3.64
CA PRO A 421 0.03 22.81 -2.74
C PRO A 421 0.66 24.17 -3.01
N ILE A 422 -0.19 25.19 -3.07
CA ILE A 422 0.19 26.59 -3.12
C ILE A 422 -0.30 27.22 -1.81
N ALA A 423 0.60 27.85 -1.06
CA ALA A 423 0.22 28.49 0.18
C ALA A 423 -0.77 29.63 -0.13
N LYS A 424 -1.96 29.58 0.48
CA LYS A 424 -2.86 30.74 0.45
C LYS A 424 -2.15 31.88 1.18
N ALA A 425 -2.07 33.05 0.55
CA ALA A 425 -1.45 34.22 1.15
C ALA A 425 -2.21 34.60 2.42
N SER A 426 -1.70 34.21 3.58
CA SER A 426 -2.15 34.79 4.83
C SER A 426 -1.69 36.24 4.84
N ARG A 427 -2.62 37.21 4.93
CA ARG A 427 -2.28 38.58 5.37
C ARG A 427 -2.05 38.61 6.89
N GLY A 428 -1.40 37.56 7.41
CA GLY A 428 -1.32 37.19 8.81
C GLY A 428 -0.76 35.78 8.93
N ALA A 429 0.45 35.55 8.42
CA ALA A 429 1.21 34.40 8.88
C ALA A 429 1.36 34.55 10.41
N PRO A 430 1.14 33.50 11.22
CA PRO A 430 1.49 33.58 12.62
C PRO A 430 2.98 33.92 12.68
N ASN A 431 3.29 35.05 13.30
CA ASN A 431 4.64 35.53 13.45
C ASN A 431 5.44 34.43 14.15
N VAL A 432 6.57 34.02 13.58
CA VAL A 432 7.43 32.97 14.18
C VAL A 432 7.90 33.40 15.59
N SER A 433 7.86 34.70 15.88
CA SER A 433 8.10 35.30 17.20
C SER A 433 6.98 35.09 18.23
N ASP A 434 5.73 34.88 17.81
CA ASP A 434 4.58 34.80 18.73
C ASP A 434 4.40 33.39 19.31
N LEU A 435 5.21 32.43 18.85
CA LEU A 435 5.27 31.04 19.33
C LEU A 435 6.22 30.82 20.53
N PHE A 436 6.90 31.87 21.01
CA PHE A 436 7.79 31.82 22.17
C PHE A 436 7.34 32.81 23.25
N PRO A 437 6.34 32.47 24.08
CA PRO A 437 6.65 32.39 25.52
C PRO A 437 5.73 31.42 26.29
N VAL A 438 5.85 30.10 26.08
CA VAL A 438 5.32 29.09 27.05
C VAL A 438 6.29 27.92 27.27
N LEU A 439 7.57 28.07 26.91
CA LEU A 439 8.64 27.11 27.27
C LEU A 439 9.40 27.48 28.55
N ALA A 440 8.83 28.34 29.39
CA ALA A 440 9.36 28.63 30.72
C ALA A 440 8.33 28.23 31.78
N ARG A 441 8.23 26.91 32.03
CA ARG A 441 7.79 26.24 33.28
C ARG A 441 7.28 24.82 33.00
N PHE A 442 8.13 23.97 32.44
CA PHE A 442 8.04 22.53 32.73
C PHE A 442 9.47 22.01 32.76
N ASP A 443 9.88 21.58 33.95
CA ASP A 443 11.17 20.96 34.20
C ASP A 443 11.26 19.63 33.43
N LEU A 444 11.91 19.69 32.26
CA LEU A 444 12.11 18.56 31.34
C LEU A 444 13.39 17.77 31.64
N GLN A 445 14.13 18.04 32.73
CA GLN A 445 15.37 17.32 33.01
C GLN A 445 15.14 15.86 33.45
N GLY A 446 13.93 15.52 33.93
CA GLY A 446 13.58 14.14 34.31
C GLY A 446 13.14 13.23 33.15
N VAL A 447 12.62 13.81 32.06
CA VAL A 447 12.00 13.06 30.95
C VAL A 447 13.01 12.79 29.83
N GLU A 448 13.90 13.73 29.51
CA GLU A 448 14.95 13.51 28.51
C GLU A 448 15.92 12.37 28.90
N SER A 449 16.20 12.22 30.19
CA SER A 449 17.04 11.13 30.72
C SER A 449 16.36 9.75 30.57
N LYS A 450 15.03 9.68 30.73
CA LYS A 450 14.25 8.43 30.55
C LYS A 450 14.00 8.11 29.08
N VAL A 451 13.74 9.12 28.24
CA VAL A 451 13.56 8.98 26.79
C VAL A 451 14.88 8.60 26.09
N LYS A 452 16.02 9.18 26.51
CA LYS A 452 17.35 8.73 26.03
C LYS A 452 17.71 7.34 26.52
N LYS A 453 17.29 6.93 27.73
CA LYS A 453 17.45 5.54 28.20
C LYS A 453 16.58 4.56 27.43
N LEU A 454 15.37 4.94 27.03
CA LEU A 454 14.48 4.11 26.22
C LEU A 454 14.94 4.03 24.76
N SER A 455 15.36 5.14 24.13
CA SER A 455 15.92 5.09 22.77
C SER A 455 17.23 4.29 22.76
N SER A 456 18.14 4.52 23.71
CA SER A 456 19.36 3.72 23.88
C SER A 456 19.09 2.24 24.15
N TRP A 457 17.97 1.90 24.80
CA TRP A 457 17.55 0.51 25.02
C TRP A 457 16.95 -0.12 23.75
N PHE A 458 16.18 0.65 22.96
CA PHE A 458 15.72 0.24 21.63
C PHE A 458 16.89 0.06 20.65
N ASP A 459 17.88 0.95 20.69
CA ASP A 459 19.11 0.87 19.91
C ASP A 459 19.93 -0.35 20.33
N LYS A 460 20.10 -0.61 21.63
CA LYS A 460 20.76 -1.83 22.14
C LYS A 460 20.00 -3.12 21.88
N MET A 461 18.67 -3.08 21.78
CA MET A 461 17.84 -4.23 21.41
C MET A 461 17.98 -4.53 19.91
N PHE A 462 18.05 -3.49 19.07
CA PHE A 462 18.34 -3.60 17.63
C PHE A 462 19.79 -4.05 17.38
N GLU A 463 20.77 -3.52 18.12
CA GLU A 463 22.15 -3.96 18.07
C GLU A 463 22.29 -5.39 18.57
N SER A 464 21.64 -5.81 19.66
CA SER A 464 21.62 -7.22 20.14
C SER A 464 21.01 -8.20 19.11
N LEU A 465 20.00 -7.76 18.36
CA LEU A 465 19.40 -8.53 17.27
C LEU A 465 20.33 -8.65 16.05
N ILE A 466 21.17 -7.64 15.80
CA ILE A 466 22.21 -7.65 14.76
C ILE A 466 23.43 -8.47 15.22
N ASP A 467 23.83 -8.33 16.48
CA ASP A 467 25.04 -8.90 17.10
C ASP A 467 24.94 -10.42 17.34
N SER A 468 23.71 -10.95 17.41
CA SER A 468 23.46 -12.40 17.39
C SER A 468 23.74 -13.07 16.04
N ARG A 469 23.94 -12.28 14.98
CA ARG A 469 24.28 -12.75 13.62
C ARG A 469 25.75 -12.52 13.24
N THR A 470 26.49 -11.70 13.98
CA THR A 470 27.90 -11.34 13.69
C THR A 470 28.94 -12.03 14.58
N LYS A 471 28.54 -12.77 15.63
CA LYS A 471 29.50 -13.48 16.52
C LYS A 471 30.14 -14.75 15.96
N ASP A 472 29.76 -15.20 14.76
CA ASP A 472 30.46 -16.30 14.07
C ASP A 472 31.43 -15.84 12.96
N GLN A 473 31.53 -14.54 12.68
CA GLN A 473 32.40 -14.03 11.62
C GLN A 473 32.98 -12.67 11.98
N GLN A 474 34.03 -12.65 12.81
CA GLN A 474 35.25 -11.81 12.65
C GLN A 474 36.13 -11.93 13.91
N ALA A 475 37.22 -12.67 13.78
CA ALA A 475 38.42 -12.50 14.60
C ALA A 475 39.55 -12.01 13.68
N GLY A 476 40.00 -10.78 13.92
CA GLY A 476 41.18 -10.13 13.30
C GLY A 476 40.85 -9.30 12.06
N GLY A 477 41.33 -8.07 11.86
CA GLY A 477 42.27 -7.23 12.60
C GLY A 477 42.42 -5.88 11.86
N GLU A 478 42.86 -4.85 12.58
CA GLU A 478 42.95 -3.42 12.18
C GLU A 478 44.01 -3.11 11.10
N LYS A 479 43.79 -2.08 10.24
CA LYS A 479 44.49 -0.75 10.23
C LYS A 479 44.38 0.09 8.92
N LYS A 480 43.93 1.35 9.11
CA LYS A 480 44.42 2.69 8.67
C LYS A 480 44.84 3.09 7.22
N GLU A 481 44.14 4.14 6.76
CA GLU A 481 44.54 5.46 6.20
C GLU A 481 45.24 5.65 4.82
N GLU A 482 44.46 6.25 3.90
CA GLU A 482 44.66 7.50 3.12
C GLU A 482 45.63 7.62 1.90
N LYS A 483 45.02 7.89 0.71
CA LYS A 483 45.24 8.97 -0.29
C LYS A 483 45.38 8.55 -1.76
N GLY A 484 44.34 8.87 -2.55
CA GLY A 484 44.46 9.83 -3.66
C GLY A 484 44.46 9.31 -5.11
N SER A 485 43.31 9.46 -5.76
CA SER A 485 43.10 9.93 -7.16
C SER A 485 43.42 8.95 -8.30
N ASN A 486 42.38 8.69 -9.10
CA ASN A 486 42.31 7.85 -10.31
C ASN A 486 42.56 6.34 -10.18
N LYS A 487 42.92 5.86 -8.99
CA LYS A 487 42.80 4.43 -8.62
C LYS A 487 41.46 4.08 -7.95
N ASP A 488 40.74 5.09 -7.46
CA ASP A 488 39.61 4.89 -6.53
C ASP A 488 38.41 4.15 -7.16
N PHE A 489 38.12 4.29 -8.46
CA PHE A 489 36.96 3.60 -9.05
C PHE A 489 37.17 2.08 -9.20
N LEU A 490 38.41 1.63 -9.44
CA LEU A 490 38.75 0.21 -9.48
C LEU A 490 38.92 -0.36 -8.06
N GLN A 491 39.44 0.43 -7.12
CA GLN A 491 39.60 0.01 -5.73
C GLN A 491 38.24 -0.16 -5.02
N ILE A 492 37.25 0.70 -5.29
CA ILE A 492 35.88 0.61 -4.73
C ILE A 492 35.17 -0.70 -5.11
N LEU A 493 35.46 -1.27 -6.28
CA LEU A 493 34.91 -2.55 -6.73
C LEU A 493 35.73 -3.77 -6.27
N LEU A 494 36.90 -3.55 -5.69
CA LEU A 494 37.89 -4.59 -5.37
C LEU A 494 38.23 -4.71 -3.87
N ASP A 495 37.69 -3.85 -3.02
CA ASP A 495 37.82 -3.98 -1.57
C ASP A 495 36.91 -5.11 -1.05
N ASP A 496 37.53 -6.29 -0.85
CA ASP A 496 37.27 -7.41 0.06
C ASP A 496 35.83 -7.90 0.36
N ASN A 497 34.80 -7.52 -0.40
CA ASN A 497 33.50 -8.20 -0.29
C ASN A 497 32.68 -8.30 -1.58
N THR A 498 33.19 -7.95 -2.76
CA THR A 498 32.49 -8.20 -4.03
C THR A 498 32.74 -9.63 -4.53
N SER A 499 31.68 -10.36 -4.88
CA SER A 499 31.74 -11.70 -5.48
C SER A 499 32.23 -11.72 -6.94
N LEU A 500 32.73 -10.59 -7.45
CA LEU A 500 33.11 -10.36 -8.84
C LEU A 500 34.63 -10.17 -8.96
N SER A 501 35.26 -10.91 -9.88
CA SER A 501 36.69 -10.77 -10.20
C SER A 501 37.01 -9.43 -10.88
N ILE A 502 38.28 -8.98 -10.77
CA ILE A 502 38.84 -7.80 -11.46
C ILE A 502 38.49 -7.79 -12.96
N ASN A 503 38.48 -8.95 -13.59
CA ASN A 503 38.18 -9.09 -15.02
C ASN A 503 36.69 -8.86 -15.32
N GLN A 504 35.79 -9.31 -14.44
CA GLN A 504 34.35 -9.05 -14.56
C GLN A 504 34.02 -7.57 -14.37
N VAL A 505 34.68 -6.90 -13.42
CA VAL A 505 34.55 -5.45 -13.21
C VAL A 505 34.98 -4.66 -14.46
N LYS A 506 36.15 -4.99 -15.03
CA LYS A 506 36.63 -4.36 -16.27
C LYS A 506 35.68 -4.59 -17.45
N ALA A 507 35.10 -5.78 -17.56
CA ALA A 507 34.13 -6.11 -18.60
C ALA A 507 32.84 -5.28 -18.47
N LEU A 508 32.28 -5.18 -17.26
CA LEU A 508 31.08 -4.37 -16.99
C LEU A 508 31.30 -2.88 -17.28
N LEU A 509 32.46 -2.33 -16.89
CA LEU A 509 32.82 -0.93 -17.21
C LEU A 509 32.91 -0.70 -18.72
N LEU A 510 33.46 -1.65 -19.47
CA LEU A 510 33.52 -1.57 -20.92
C LEU A 510 32.13 -1.59 -21.56
N ILE A 511 31.24 -2.45 -21.05
CA ILE A 511 29.84 -2.53 -21.49
C ILE A 511 29.11 -1.21 -21.24
N MET A 512 29.24 -0.64 -20.03
CA MET A 512 28.62 0.65 -19.70
C MET A 512 29.14 1.78 -20.60
N ARG A 513 30.45 1.84 -20.86
CA ARG A 513 31.04 2.84 -21.78
C ARG A 513 30.47 2.74 -23.19
N LYS A 514 30.31 1.52 -23.72
CA LYS A 514 29.71 1.30 -25.05
C LYS A 514 28.23 1.72 -25.08
N ALA A 515 27.47 1.43 -24.03
CA ALA A 515 26.07 1.84 -23.92
C ALA A 515 25.92 3.37 -23.85
N PHE A 516 26.76 4.05 -23.07
CA PHE A 516 26.76 5.52 -23.01
C PHE A 516 27.15 6.14 -24.34
N LYS A 517 28.16 5.58 -25.03
CA LYS A 517 28.55 6.05 -26.35
C LYS A 517 27.40 5.92 -27.36
N GLU A 518 26.71 4.78 -27.40
CA GLU A 518 25.54 4.61 -28.27
C GLU A 518 24.42 5.61 -27.94
N LEU A 519 24.11 5.81 -26.65
CA LEU A 519 23.11 6.79 -26.22
C LEU A 519 23.47 8.21 -26.64
N GLU A 520 24.73 8.61 -26.50
CA GLU A 520 25.21 9.93 -26.90
C GLU A 520 25.16 10.12 -28.44
N GLU A 521 25.51 9.08 -29.22
CA GLU A 521 25.45 9.12 -30.68
C GLU A 521 24.00 9.14 -31.22
N VAL A 522 23.08 8.42 -30.58
CA VAL A 522 21.69 8.28 -31.04
C VAL A 522 20.80 9.42 -30.56
N VAL A 523 20.97 9.85 -29.30
CA VAL A 523 20.11 10.87 -28.66
C VAL A 523 20.76 12.25 -28.79
N GLY A 524 22.08 12.36 -28.63
CA GLY A 524 22.78 13.63 -28.49
C GLY A 524 22.85 14.10 -27.04
N LYS A 525 23.84 14.94 -26.70
CA LYS A 525 24.10 15.39 -25.32
C LYS A 525 22.99 16.28 -24.76
N ASP A 526 22.41 17.12 -25.61
CA ASP A 526 21.50 18.19 -25.19
C ASP A 526 20.02 17.86 -25.46
N ASN A 527 19.72 16.62 -25.85
CA ASN A 527 18.37 16.18 -26.20
C ASN A 527 17.80 15.22 -25.16
N ILE A 528 16.46 15.13 -25.09
CA ILE A 528 15.76 14.13 -24.28
C ILE A 528 15.55 12.83 -25.06
N VAL A 529 15.46 11.72 -24.32
CA VAL A 529 15.18 10.42 -24.94
C VAL A 529 13.71 10.31 -25.33
N GLU A 530 13.43 10.40 -26.63
CA GLU A 530 12.10 10.13 -27.21
C GLU A 530 11.93 8.69 -27.74
N GLU A 531 10.67 8.25 -27.93
CA GLU A 531 10.33 6.88 -28.35
C GLU A 531 11.01 6.45 -29.66
N PHE A 532 11.16 7.37 -30.63
CA PHE A 532 11.76 7.01 -31.92
C PHE A 532 13.25 6.66 -31.81
N HIS A 533 13.96 7.16 -30.79
CA HIS A 533 15.36 6.83 -30.52
C HIS A 533 15.52 5.36 -30.14
N ILE A 534 14.55 4.78 -29.43
CA ILE A 534 14.61 3.42 -28.88
C ILE A 534 14.85 2.36 -29.95
N SER A 535 14.32 2.58 -31.16
CA SER A 535 14.51 1.67 -32.30
C SER A 535 15.96 1.60 -32.81
N LYS A 536 16.78 2.60 -32.48
CA LYS A 536 18.18 2.76 -32.93
C LYS A 536 19.22 2.35 -31.88
N LEU A 537 18.79 2.04 -30.65
CA LEU A 537 19.66 1.64 -29.53
C LEU A 537 19.94 0.12 -29.56
N HIS A 538 20.73 -0.32 -30.53
CA HIS A 538 20.97 -1.75 -30.80
C HIS A 538 21.81 -2.44 -29.72
N TYR A 539 22.81 -1.76 -29.19
CA TYR A 539 23.67 -2.26 -28.12
C TYR A 539 22.94 -2.29 -26.78
N LEU A 540 22.10 -1.29 -26.49
CA LEU A 540 21.24 -1.32 -25.30
C LEU A 540 20.18 -2.45 -25.38
N ASP A 541 19.62 -2.72 -26.57
CA ASP A 541 18.78 -3.90 -26.80
C ASP A 541 19.56 -5.21 -26.57
N ALA A 542 20.83 -5.27 -26.97
CA ALA A 542 21.69 -6.42 -26.69
C ALA A 542 21.97 -6.61 -25.19
N ILE A 543 22.15 -5.51 -24.44
CA ILE A 543 22.28 -5.53 -22.96
C ILE A 543 21.00 -6.07 -22.33
N LEU A 544 19.83 -5.58 -22.76
CA LEU A 544 18.55 -6.07 -22.27
C LEU A 544 18.39 -7.58 -22.55
N LYS A 545 18.79 -8.03 -23.75
CA LYS A 545 18.69 -9.45 -24.11
C LYS A 545 19.55 -10.33 -23.20
N GLU A 546 20.78 -9.90 -22.92
CA GLU A 546 21.70 -10.63 -22.04
C GLU A 546 21.24 -10.58 -20.58
N ALA A 547 20.69 -9.46 -20.13
CA ALA A 547 20.06 -9.34 -18.82
C ALA A 547 18.87 -10.30 -18.68
N LEU A 548 18.02 -10.43 -19.69
CA LEU A 548 16.90 -11.39 -19.68
C LEU A 548 17.35 -12.85 -19.85
N ARG A 549 18.53 -13.09 -20.44
CA ARG A 549 19.12 -14.43 -20.57
C ARG A 549 19.55 -14.95 -19.20
N LEU A 550 20.34 -14.13 -18.51
CA LEU A 550 20.85 -14.44 -17.18
C LEU A 550 19.72 -14.29 -16.15
N HIS A 551 18.97 -13.22 -16.16
CA HIS A 551 17.96 -12.93 -15.15
C HIS A 551 16.55 -12.93 -15.77
N PRO A 552 16.03 -14.09 -16.21
CA PRO A 552 14.70 -14.14 -16.81
C PRO A 552 13.65 -13.76 -15.77
N ALA A 553 12.72 -12.90 -16.16
CA ALA A 553 11.64 -12.45 -15.29
C ALA A 553 10.84 -13.63 -14.72
N LEU A 554 10.63 -14.70 -15.51
CA LEU A 554 10.06 -15.96 -15.08
C LEU A 554 11.13 -17.06 -15.17
N PRO A 555 11.70 -17.53 -14.03
CA PRO A 555 12.74 -18.55 -14.07
C PRO A 555 12.19 -19.92 -14.48
N LEU A 556 10.89 -20.15 -14.19
CA LEU A 556 10.11 -21.27 -14.67
C LEU A 556 8.93 -20.74 -15.48
N LEU A 557 8.71 -21.23 -16.71
CA LEU A 557 7.49 -20.87 -17.45
C LEU A 557 6.25 -21.40 -16.72
N VAL A 558 5.12 -20.72 -16.97
CA VAL A 558 3.81 -21.16 -16.49
C VAL A 558 3.60 -22.64 -16.86
N PRO A 559 3.30 -23.52 -15.88
CA PRO A 559 3.23 -24.94 -16.14
C PRO A 559 2.20 -25.30 -17.22
N ARG A 560 2.55 -26.24 -18.08
CA ARG A 560 1.66 -26.80 -19.10
C ARG A 560 1.19 -28.17 -18.67
N SER A 561 0.02 -28.57 -19.17
CA SER A 561 -0.49 -29.92 -18.98
C SER A 561 -0.91 -30.51 -20.32
N PRO A 562 -0.42 -31.71 -20.68
CA PRO A 562 -0.75 -32.31 -21.96
C PRO A 562 -2.17 -32.88 -21.92
N CYS A 563 -2.93 -32.62 -22.99
CA CYS A 563 -4.31 -33.09 -23.12
C CYS A 563 -4.41 -34.61 -23.34
N THR A 564 -3.32 -35.23 -23.79
CA THR A 564 -3.16 -36.67 -24.02
C THR A 564 -1.77 -37.09 -23.54
N ALA A 565 -1.56 -38.38 -23.27
CA ALA A 565 -0.20 -38.86 -23.02
C ALA A 565 0.66 -38.62 -24.28
N GLN A 566 1.88 -38.16 -24.10
CA GLN A 566 2.83 -37.91 -25.18
C GLN A 566 4.21 -38.43 -24.81
N THR A 567 4.86 -39.10 -25.76
CA THR A 567 6.27 -39.49 -25.64
C THR A 567 7.11 -38.40 -26.29
N ILE A 568 8.02 -37.80 -25.52
CA ILE A 568 9.01 -36.83 -26.00
C ILE A 568 10.39 -37.46 -25.79
N SER A 569 11.08 -37.72 -26.88
CA SER A 569 12.30 -38.55 -26.88
C SER A 569 12.05 -39.91 -26.20
N GLU A 570 12.81 -40.27 -25.17
CA GLU A 570 12.64 -41.50 -24.38
C GLU A 570 11.65 -41.37 -23.21
N TYR A 571 11.10 -40.17 -22.95
CA TYR A 571 10.25 -39.91 -21.80
C TYR A 571 8.77 -39.92 -22.17
N THR A 572 7.98 -40.71 -21.44
CA THR A 572 6.52 -40.70 -21.58
C THR A 572 5.88 -39.77 -20.55
N ILE A 573 5.29 -38.68 -21.02
CA ILE A 573 4.57 -37.71 -20.20
C ILE A 573 3.08 -38.04 -20.24
N LEU A 574 2.53 -38.45 -19.10
CA LEU A 574 1.12 -38.80 -18.99
C LEU A 574 0.19 -37.59 -19.13
N LYS A 575 -1.04 -37.84 -19.61
CA LYS A 575 -2.12 -36.84 -19.62
C LYS A 575 -2.32 -36.26 -18.22
N GLY A 576 -2.45 -34.94 -18.13
CA GLY A 576 -2.67 -34.27 -16.85
C GLY A 576 -1.40 -34.03 -16.04
N SER A 577 -0.24 -34.55 -16.44
CA SER A 577 1.04 -34.21 -15.83
C SER A 577 1.31 -32.71 -15.91
N ARG A 578 2.05 -32.18 -14.93
CA ARG A 578 2.50 -30.78 -14.92
C ARG A 578 3.91 -30.71 -15.49
N VAL A 579 4.05 -30.08 -16.65
CA VAL A 579 5.33 -29.86 -17.33
C VAL A 579 5.77 -28.43 -17.07
N LEU A 580 6.93 -28.26 -16.43
CA LEU A 580 7.57 -26.96 -16.23
C LEU A 580 8.80 -26.86 -17.14
N PHE A 581 9.02 -25.67 -17.68
CA PHE A 581 10.22 -25.36 -18.46
C PHE A 581 11.11 -24.48 -17.61
N ASN A 582 12.30 -24.97 -17.28
CA ASN A 582 13.26 -24.24 -16.47
C ASN A 582 14.09 -23.29 -17.36
N VAL A 583 13.50 -22.14 -17.70
CA VAL A 583 14.13 -21.12 -18.56
C VAL A 583 15.44 -20.64 -17.96
N TRP A 584 15.50 -20.51 -16.64
CA TRP A 584 16.71 -20.10 -15.93
C TRP A 584 17.90 -21.03 -16.24
N ALA A 585 17.67 -22.35 -16.24
CA ALA A 585 18.68 -23.34 -16.57
C ALA A 585 18.92 -23.43 -18.09
N MET A 586 17.86 -23.47 -18.89
CA MET A 586 17.94 -23.58 -20.36
C MET A 586 18.74 -22.43 -20.99
N GLN A 587 18.59 -21.20 -20.48
CA GLN A 587 19.31 -20.03 -20.98
C GLN A 587 20.76 -19.92 -20.45
N ARG A 588 21.18 -20.88 -19.62
CA ARG A 588 22.55 -21.05 -19.09
C ARG A 588 23.18 -22.38 -19.51
N ASP A 589 22.53 -23.11 -20.40
CA ASP A 589 23.04 -24.38 -20.86
C ASP A 589 24.39 -24.18 -21.59
N PRO A 590 25.50 -24.77 -21.12
CA PRO A 590 26.81 -24.64 -21.76
C PRO A 590 26.85 -25.23 -23.18
N GLU A 591 25.92 -26.13 -23.55
CA GLU A 591 25.80 -26.64 -24.92
C GLU A 591 25.18 -25.60 -25.86
N ALA A 592 24.33 -24.72 -25.32
CA ALA A 592 23.65 -23.67 -26.08
C ALA A 592 24.37 -22.31 -26.04
N TRP A 593 25.12 -22.04 -24.97
CA TRP A 593 25.73 -20.74 -24.69
C TRP A 593 27.19 -20.85 -24.28
N GLU A 594 28.08 -20.28 -25.09
CA GLU A 594 29.50 -20.11 -24.73
C GLU A 594 29.64 -19.13 -23.55
N ASN A 595 30.41 -19.53 -22.52
CA ASN A 595 30.56 -18.82 -21.25
C ASN A 595 29.19 -18.43 -20.65
N PRO A 596 28.35 -19.42 -20.28
CA PRO A 596 26.92 -19.21 -20.05
C PRO A 596 26.60 -18.33 -18.84
N LEU A 597 27.53 -18.18 -17.89
CA LEU A 597 27.34 -17.37 -16.70
C LEU A 597 27.91 -15.95 -16.85
N GLU A 598 28.64 -15.67 -17.93
CA GLU A 598 29.21 -14.35 -18.15
C GLU A 598 28.21 -13.43 -18.84
N PHE A 599 28.14 -12.18 -18.38
CA PHE A 599 27.33 -11.12 -18.98
C PHE A 599 28.05 -10.56 -20.22
N GLN A 600 27.66 -11.04 -21.41
CA GLN A 600 28.27 -10.66 -22.69
C GLN A 600 27.21 -10.23 -23.73
N PRO A 601 26.77 -8.95 -23.74
CA PRO A 601 25.81 -8.43 -24.71
C PRO A 601 26.20 -8.65 -26.18
N GLU A 602 27.50 -8.66 -26.49
CA GLU A 602 28.04 -8.79 -27.85
C GLU A 602 27.56 -10.06 -28.57
N ARG A 603 27.11 -11.10 -27.86
CA ARG A 603 26.57 -12.32 -28.47
C ARG A 603 25.30 -12.05 -29.29
N PHE A 604 24.49 -11.07 -28.89
CA PHE A 604 23.27 -10.66 -29.59
C PHE A 604 23.52 -9.65 -30.70
N MET A 605 24.73 -9.07 -30.76
CA MET A 605 25.17 -8.21 -31.86
C MET A 605 25.72 -9.02 -33.04
N ARG A 606 26.39 -10.15 -32.76
CA ARG A 606 26.97 -11.04 -33.78
C ARG A 606 25.92 -11.88 -34.50
N ASP A 607 24.84 -12.24 -33.81
CA ASP A 607 23.75 -13.06 -34.34
C ASP A 607 22.41 -12.51 -33.82
N ALA A 608 21.77 -11.68 -34.64
CA ALA A 608 20.50 -11.06 -34.30
C ALA A 608 19.35 -12.08 -34.13
N GLY A 609 19.47 -13.27 -34.75
CA GLY A 609 18.49 -14.35 -34.65
C GLY A 609 18.50 -15.05 -33.28
N LYS A 610 19.64 -15.06 -32.59
CA LYS A 610 19.76 -15.66 -31.25
C LYS A 610 18.92 -14.97 -30.18
N GLY A 611 18.65 -13.67 -30.35
CA GLY A 611 17.93 -12.85 -29.37
C GLY A 611 16.51 -12.48 -29.77
N GLU A 612 15.90 -13.21 -30.70
CA GLU A 612 14.54 -12.90 -31.15
C GLU A 612 13.51 -13.18 -30.05
N TYR A 613 12.56 -12.25 -29.88
CA TYR A 613 11.56 -12.35 -28.81
C TYR A 613 10.32 -13.15 -29.18
N ARG A 614 10.21 -13.67 -30.41
CA ARG A 614 9.01 -14.34 -30.91
C ARG A 614 8.92 -15.80 -30.47
N GLY A 615 9.89 -16.29 -29.69
CA GLY A 615 9.89 -17.61 -29.09
C GLY A 615 10.12 -18.74 -30.10
N ASN A 616 10.76 -18.46 -31.23
CA ASN A 616 11.19 -19.45 -32.23
C ASN A 616 12.54 -20.07 -31.86
N ASN A 617 13.37 -19.35 -31.09
CA ASN A 617 14.62 -19.89 -30.56
C ASN A 617 14.39 -20.52 -29.17
N PHE A 618 14.41 -21.84 -29.06
CA PHE A 618 14.18 -22.53 -27.78
C PHE A 618 15.34 -22.41 -26.78
N ASN A 619 16.51 -21.93 -27.22
CA ASN A 619 17.63 -21.62 -26.33
C ASN A 619 17.50 -20.24 -25.66
N TYR A 620 16.56 -19.41 -26.12
CA TYR A 620 16.31 -18.05 -25.61
C TYR A 620 14.79 -17.78 -25.50
N LEU A 621 14.23 -17.92 -24.31
CA LEU A 621 12.77 -17.87 -24.06
C LEU A 621 12.38 -16.87 -22.96
N PRO A 622 12.83 -15.60 -23.02
CA PRO A 622 12.59 -14.62 -21.95
C PRO A 622 11.10 -14.31 -21.73
N PHE A 623 10.27 -14.55 -22.74
CA PHE A 623 8.83 -14.32 -22.73
C PHE A 623 7.99 -15.56 -23.12
N GLY A 624 8.61 -16.74 -23.08
CA GLY A 624 8.00 -18.01 -23.49
C GLY A 624 7.94 -18.22 -25.01
N SER A 625 7.17 -19.21 -25.44
CA SER A 625 7.04 -19.64 -26.85
C SER A 625 5.66 -20.25 -27.16
N GLY A 626 5.29 -20.27 -28.44
CA GLY A 626 4.08 -20.90 -28.97
C GLY A 626 2.79 -20.18 -28.58
N ARG A 627 1.66 -20.91 -28.50
CA ARG A 627 0.31 -20.34 -28.22
C ARG A 627 0.17 -19.64 -26.86
N ARG A 628 1.17 -19.71 -25.99
CA ARG A 628 1.19 -19.09 -24.66
C ARG A 628 2.39 -18.15 -24.50
N ILE A 629 2.94 -17.66 -25.61
CA ILE A 629 3.92 -16.57 -25.60
C ILE A 629 3.27 -15.30 -25.03
N CYS A 630 4.04 -14.47 -24.32
CA CYS A 630 3.53 -13.23 -23.75
C CYS A 630 3.00 -12.30 -24.85
N PRO A 631 1.74 -11.84 -24.80
CA PRO A 631 1.22 -10.88 -25.78
C PRO A 631 1.83 -9.47 -25.59
N GLY A 632 2.38 -9.18 -24.42
CA GLY A 632 2.93 -7.86 -24.05
C GLY A 632 4.40 -7.63 -24.39
N ILE A 633 5.05 -8.50 -25.18
CA ILE A 633 6.51 -8.42 -25.47
C ILE A 633 6.92 -7.05 -25.99
N SER A 634 6.22 -6.54 -27.01
CA SER A 634 6.58 -5.29 -27.67
C SER A 634 6.48 -4.09 -26.72
N LEU A 635 5.47 -4.09 -25.85
CA LEU A 635 5.27 -3.04 -24.84
C LEU A 635 6.36 -3.13 -23.76
N ALA A 636 6.58 -4.32 -23.19
CA ALA A 636 7.56 -4.54 -22.14
C ALA A 636 8.98 -4.16 -22.61
N LYS A 637 9.38 -4.58 -23.81
CA LYS A 637 10.67 -4.21 -24.41
C LYS A 637 10.80 -2.69 -24.55
N LYS A 638 9.81 -2.02 -25.14
CA LYS A 638 9.85 -0.57 -25.35
C LYS A 638 9.94 0.20 -24.03
N MET A 639 9.12 -0.18 -23.05
CA MET A 639 9.11 0.47 -21.73
C MET A 639 10.46 0.32 -21.01
N ILE A 640 11.02 -0.90 -20.98
CA ILE A 640 12.30 -1.15 -20.31
C ILE A 640 13.41 -0.35 -20.99
N LEU A 641 13.50 -0.43 -22.33
CA LEU A 641 14.53 0.30 -23.06
C LEU A 641 14.38 1.81 -22.87
N TYR A 642 13.16 2.35 -22.94
CA TYR A 642 12.88 3.76 -22.70
C TYR A 642 13.37 4.20 -21.32
N VAL A 643 12.89 3.54 -20.25
CA VAL A 643 13.29 3.88 -18.87
C VAL A 643 14.80 3.78 -18.67
N VAL A 644 15.41 2.68 -19.10
CA VAL A 644 16.86 2.47 -18.93
C VAL A 644 17.65 3.50 -19.74
N SER A 645 17.23 3.81 -20.97
CA SER A 645 17.89 4.82 -21.79
C SER A 645 17.79 6.22 -21.17
N THR A 646 16.64 6.61 -20.64
CA THR A 646 16.47 7.89 -19.93
C THR A 646 17.36 7.94 -18.69
N LEU A 647 17.36 6.89 -17.86
CA LEU A 647 18.17 6.86 -16.64
C LEU A 647 19.68 6.90 -16.94
N LEU A 648 20.14 6.21 -17.99
CA LEU A 648 21.56 6.20 -18.38
C LEU A 648 21.97 7.47 -19.13
N HIS A 649 21.07 8.08 -19.88
CA HIS A 649 21.34 9.35 -20.57
C HIS A 649 21.40 10.51 -19.58
N SER A 650 20.48 10.58 -18.62
CA SER A 650 20.37 11.71 -17.70
C SER A 650 21.33 11.66 -16.50
N PHE A 651 21.79 10.47 -16.09
CA PHE A 651 22.56 10.31 -14.85
C PHE A 651 23.83 9.44 -15.00
N GLU A 652 24.86 9.81 -14.25
CA GLU A 652 25.97 8.93 -13.83
C GLU A 652 25.62 8.26 -12.49
N TRP A 653 25.74 6.95 -12.43
CA TRP A 653 25.32 6.16 -11.28
C TRP A 653 26.53 5.71 -10.47
N ASN A 654 26.57 6.10 -9.20
CA ASN A 654 27.60 5.71 -8.24
C ASN A 654 27.05 4.70 -7.23
N ILE A 655 27.85 3.71 -6.85
CA ILE A 655 27.49 2.76 -5.79
C ILE A 655 28.05 3.33 -4.48
N PRO A 656 27.25 3.42 -3.39
CA PRO A 656 27.73 3.96 -2.13
C PRO A 656 28.94 3.17 -1.59
N HIS A 657 29.94 3.87 -1.05
CA HIS A 657 31.14 3.25 -0.48
C HIS A 657 30.77 2.19 0.57
N GLY A 658 31.40 1.01 0.48
CA GLY A 658 31.16 -0.13 1.37
C GLY A 658 29.93 -0.97 1.02
N THR A 659 29.22 -0.67 -0.08
CA THR A 659 28.08 -1.48 -0.55
C THR A 659 28.58 -2.63 -1.41
N THR A 660 28.24 -3.85 -1.01
CA THR A 660 28.45 -5.04 -1.83
C THR A 660 27.30 -5.23 -2.81
N LEU A 661 27.61 -5.35 -4.11
CA LEU A 661 26.63 -5.76 -5.12
C LEU A 661 26.36 -7.27 -5.00
N ASP A 662 25.26 -7.63 -4.34
CA ASP A 662 24.77 -9.00 -4.33
C ASP A 662 23.86 -9.25 -5.55
N LEU A 663 24.36 -10.01 -6.53
CA LEU A 663 23.62 -10.42 -7.72
C LEU A 663 22.84 -11.74 -7.51
N ILE A 664 22.79 -12.26 -6.27
CA ILE A 664 22.00 -13.44 -5.94
C ILE A 664 20.53 -13.17 -6.22
N GLU A 665 19.91 -14.13 -6.91
CA GLU A 665 18.51 -14.10 -7.26
C GLU A 665 17.68 -14.74 -6.15
N LYS A 666 16.58 -14.08 -5.81
CA LYS A 666 15.51 -14.67 -5.02
C LYS A 666 14.47 -15.27 -5.95
N PHE A 667 14.41 -16.60 -5.99
CA PHE A 667 13.44 -17.33 -6.79
C PHE A 667 12.02 -17.21 -6.20
N GLY A 668 11.08 -16.81 -7.05
CA GLY A 668 9.64 -16.78 -6.79
C GLY A 668 8.86 -17.07 -8.07
N LEU A 669 7.61 -16.61 -8.17
CA LEU A 669 6.90 -16.63 -9.47
C LEU A 669 7.69 -15.80 -10.50
N VAL A 670 8.23 -14.66 -10.06
CA VAL A 670 9.20 -13.85 -10.81
C VAL A 670 10.56 -13.87 -10.12
N THR A 671 11.63 -13.72 -10.91
CA THR A 671 12.99 -13.53 -10.39
C THR A 671 13.16 -12.09 -9.94
N LYS A 672 13.77 -11.88 -8.76
CA LYS A 672 14.17 -10.57 -8.26
C LYS A 672 15.54 -10.65 -7.59
N MET A 673 16.23 -9.52 -7.45
CA MET A 673 17.44 -9.48 -6.63
C MET A 673 17.09 -9.81 -5.18
N GLN A 674 17.95 -10.58 -4.53
CA GLN A 674 17.85 -10.92 -3.12
C GLN A 674 17.90 -9.66 -2.26
N GLU A 675 18.86 -8.77 -2.56
CA GLU A 675 18.99 -7.43 -2.00
C GLU A 675 18.75 -6.38 -3.09
N PRO A 676 18.10 -5.25 -2.80
CA PRO A 676 17.85 -4.21 -3.79
C PRO A 676 19.16 -3.53 -4.23
N LEU A 677 19.25 -3.18 -5.53
CA LEU A 677 20.34 -2.33 -6.03
C LEU A 677 20.19 -0.91 -5.45
N ILE A 678 21.18 -0.49 -4.65
CA ILE A 678 21.28 0.89 -4.16
C ILE A 678 22.34 1.60 -4.99
N ALA A 679 21.93 2.65 -5.70
CA ALA A 679 22.81 3.49 -6.50
C ALA A 679 22.41 4.96 -6.35
N ILE A 680 23.41 5.85 -6.36
CA ILE A 680 23.30 7.30 -6.23
C ILE A 680 23.36 7.90 -7.63
N PRO A 681 22.28 8.54 -8.13
CA PRO A 681 22.31 9.24 -9.39
C PRO A 681 23.02 10.59 -9.26
N ASN A 682 23.87 10.92 -10.23
CA ASN A 682 24.49 12.24 -10.41
C ASN A 682 24.10 12.75 -11.78
N ALA A 683 23.46 13.91 -11.86
CA ALA A 683 23.02 14.46 -13.14
C ALA A 683 24.22 14.72 -14.06
N LYS A 684 24.14 14.25 -15.32
CA LYS A 684 25.20 14.44 -16.33
C LYS A 684 25.27 15.87 -16.87
N TYR A 685 24.13 16.56 -16.88
CA TYR A 685 23.98 17.87 -17.51
C TYR A 685 23.47 18.86 -16.45
N SER A 686 24.11 20.03 -16.37
CA SER A 686 23.92 21.00 -15.29
C SER A 686 22.85 22.07 -15.55
N SER A 687 22.07 21.96 -16.64
CA SER A 687 21.02 22.93 -16.96
C SER A 687 19.65 22.43 -16.51
N SER A 688 19.05 23.15 -15.57
CA SER A 688 17.72 22.95 -14.99
C SER A 688 16.54 23.04 -15.96
N ASP A 689 16.78 23.40 -17.22
CA ASP A 689 15.71 23.82 -18.15
C ASP A 689 15.28 22.71 -19.14
N HIS A 690 15.90 21.53 -19.11
CA HIS A 690 15.64 20.46 -20.08
C HIS A 690 14.80 19.29 -19.56
N TYR A 691 14.41 19.30 -18.28
CA TYR A 691 13.72 18.18 -17.62
C TYR A 691 12.44 18.60 -16.88
N LEU A 692 11.89 19.78 -17.19
CA LEU A 692 10.57 20.24 -16.73
C LEU A 692 9.49 19.88 -17.75
#